data_AF-A0ABC9Z499-F1
#
_entry.id   AF-A0ABC9Z499-F1
#
_cell.length_a   1.000
_cell.length_b   1.000
_cell.length_c   1.000
_cell.angle_alpha   90.00
_cell.angle_beta   90.00
_cell.angle_gamma   90.00
#
_symmetry.space_group_name_H-M   'P 1'
#
loop_
_entity.id
_entity.type
_entity.pdbx_description
1 polymer ?
#
loop_
_entity_poly.entity_id
_entity_poly.type
_entity_poly.pdbx_seq_one_letter_code
_entity_poly.pdbx_strand_id
1 'polypeptide(L)'
;MRSDCEEIPGGFSKDDADKAETMEAELHSNGGHRPGGSSPRGGRSVPIAPARQPAADAADCSVYWPAPYYVCGAIRDKYDSLGGPNSFLLSPTSDELVNPDGVGRRSTFQNGPIYWHPDAGAHPVVNHFFAAWQRNGWEGGVLGYPTSDEIVNPDNVGRRQYFQGGTVYWKLNEAYYVAGAVRDKWGETGWEGGYLGYPTSDETGTPDGLGRFNRFEHGVIYWTGAYGAHPVSGGLLTKWEQSGFEHGPYGYPIGDQYQSGSSWYQEFQFGTMGFPADPAAGVDPVDPEADPRVDGGRPNTLQEFATDAAAGSVPGAVATDSSGSGVDRTPCTGNSSCIEPASQSVEDYPVVEGPDTGGTTTPSWCGEKPHDGRWYSLRKNTCMAYDSQFTVFDKQTGQPLGTLGFTVRTGILSSHRTGDMYQEFRISFGDFTGQNVGSPTLKYTLNYVGFGSDQYSFDGAPSGTPVRPKTSLSFLVKWKEHDMADNSIAARTMLIDYYFGNNAPNYTESTSDTLRANMMRCDTTLKNTQGNWHQGCVVANYTPIFAIGAEVAEQTGHVQAATGSGLPGTAGRPLHRQSDPNTFDINRQTACPRRASVADARRVDGRSCDEYPFASSTEGAASSGGSGRTFNPQCHVPDLGASTDTVGYSVCMINDDHNITSGRMLGNFYTQMRVINQDPYTIDARNGTLPATVP
;
A
#
# COMPACT_ATOMS: atom_id res chain seq x y z
N MET A 1 53.20 -53.51 10.06
CA MET A 1 52.49 -52.29 10.52
C MET A 1 51.00 -52.53 10.30
N ARG A 2 50.10 -51.84 11.00
CA ARG A 2 48.64 -51.95 10.85
C ARG A 2 48.25 -51.68 9.39
N SER A 3 48.91 -50.73 8.76
CA SER A 3 48.92 -50.42 7.32
C SER A 3 49.33 -51.56 6.36
N ASP A 4 49.78 -52.70 6.86
CA ASP A 4 50.09 -53.92 6.09
C ASP A 4 49.04 -55.04 6.32
N CYS A 5 48.08 -54.82 7.23
CA CYS A 5 47.15 -55.86 7.72
C CYS A 5 45.68 -55.39 7.85
N GLU A 6 45.46 -54.08 8.01
CA GLU A 6 44.17 -53.40 8.10
C GLU A 6 43.92 -52.61 6.80
N GLU A 7 42.66 -52.49 6.38
CA GLU A 7 42.28 -51.68 5.22
C GLU A 7 42.37 -50.18 5.58
N ILE A 8 43.07 -49.39 4.76
CA ILE A 8 43.29 -47.96 5.02
C ILE A 8 42.02 -47.17 4.66
N PRO A 9 41.43 -46.42 5.61
CA PRO A 9 40.27 -45.57 5.34
C PRO A 9 40.47 -44.59 4.19
N GLY A 10 39.43 -44.39 3.38
CA GLY A 10 39.43 -43.46 2.27
C GLY A 10 39.79 -42.03 2.70
N GLY A 11 40.70 -41.40 1.98
CA GLY A 11 41.23 -40.06 2.28
C GLY A 11 42.67 -40.04 2.83
N PHE A 12 43.26 -41.21 3.14
CA PHE A 12 44.64 -41.35 3.60
C PHE A 12 45.46 -42.24 2.67
N SER A 13 46.75 -41.95 2.52
CA SER A 13 47.68 -42.81 1.76
C SER A 13 48.35 -43.86 2.66
N LYS A 14 48.99 -44.87 2.06
CA LYS A 14 49.82 -45.81 2.83
C LYS A 14 50.96 -45.11 3.56
N ASP A 15 51.61 -44.15 2.93
CA ASP A 15 52.67 -43.35 3.55
C ASP A 15 52.16 -42.56 4.77
N ASP A 16 50.89 -42.14 4.80
CA ASP A 16 50.31 -41.42 5.94
C ASP A 16 49.96 -42.37 7.09
N ALA A 17 49.42 -43.55 6.78
CA ALA A 17 49.21 -44.62 7.76
C ALA A 17 50.55 -45.11 8.37
N ASP A 18 51.57 -45.34 7.55
CA ASP A 18 52.92 -45.75 7.99
C ASP A 18 53.57 -44.67 8.89
N LYS A 19 53.38 -43.39 8.58
CA LYS A 19 53.82 -42.26 9.44
C LYS A 19 53.05 -42.23 10.76
N ALA A 20 51.72 -42.34 10.73
CA ALA A 20 50.88 -42.30 11.92
C ALA A 20 51.28 -43.39 12.92
N GLU A 21 51.54 -44.62 12.46
CA GLU A 21 52.05 -45.70 13.32
C GLU A 21 53.44 -45.44 13.90
N THR A 22 54.32 -44.84 13.11
CA THR A 22 55.66 -44.47 13.58
C THR A 22 55.54 -43.43 14.70
N MET A 23 54.68 -42.44 14.53
CA MET A 23 54.41 -41.39 15.53
C MET A 23 53.70 -41.93 16.79
N GLU A 24 52.73 -42.84 16.65
CA GLU A 24 52.10 -43.56 17.77
C GLU A 24 53.15 -44.37 18.56
N ALA A 25 54.03 -45.11 17.87
CA ALA A 25 55.09 -45.89 18.50
C ALA A 25 56.13 -45.01 19.21
N GLU A 26 56.49 -43.85 18.65
CA GLU A 26 57.38 -42.88 19.28
C GLU A 26 56.79 -42.32 20.58
N LEU A 27 55.50 -41.94 20.60
CA LEU A 27 54.80 -41.50 21.82
C LEU A 27 54.80 -42.60 22.90
N HIS A 28 54.44 -43.83 22.54
CA HIS A 28 54.48 -44.98 23.46
C HIS A 28 55.89 -45.27 24.00
N SER A 29 56.94 -45.04 23.20
CA SER A 29 58.33 -45.23 23.63
C SER A 29 58.80 -44.17 24.63
N ASN A 30 58.34 -42.92 24.49
CA ASN A 30 58.75 -41.79 25.34
C ASN A 30 58.00 -41.73 26.68
N GLY A 31 56.77 -42.26 26.77
CA GLY A 31 56.00 -42.34 28.02
C GLY A 31 56.51 -43.38 29.04
N GLY A 32 57.46 -44.25 28.67
CA GLY A 32 57.84 -45.45 29.42
C GLY A 32 59.05 -45.31 30.35
N HIS A 33 58.98 -44.53 31.44
CA HIS A 33 60.07 -44.49 32.42
C HIS A 33 60.07 -45.70 33.38
N ARG A 34 60.94 -46.70 33.14
CA ARG A 34 61.26 -47.77 34.11
C ARG A 34 62.61 -47.49 34.80
N PRO A 35 62.71 -47.54 36.14
CA PRO A 35 63.95 -47.24 36.84
C PRO A 35 64.89 -48.45 37.02
N GLY A 36 66.19 -48.23 36.79
CA GLY A 36 67.28 -49.02 37.37
C GLY A 36 67.97 -50.06 36.46
N GLY A 37 69.31 -49.99 36.36
CA GLY A 37 70.10 -51.08 35.77
C GLY A 37 71.44 -50.71 35.09
N SER A 38 72.46 -50.34 35.87
CA SER A 38 73.91 -50.50 35.59
C SER A 38 74.49 -50.36 34.15
N SER A 39 75.35 -49.34 34.00
CA SER A 39 76.47 -49.25 33.02
C SER A 39 77.51 -50.40 33.24
N PRO A 40 78.52 -50.71 32.37
CA PRO A 40 79.15 -49.76 31.43
C PRO A 40 79.86 -50.25 30.12
N ARG A 41 80.41 -49.26 29.40
CA ARG A 41 81.54 -49.24 28.42
C ARG A 41 81.30 -49.60 26.93
N GLY A 42 81.42 -48.56 26.10
CA GLY A 42 82.51 -48.47 25.11
C GLY A 42 82.13 -48.33 23.64
N GLY A 43 82.43 -47.18 23.02
CA GLY A 43 82.51 -47.09 21.54
C GLY A 43 82.11 -45.77 20.88
N ARG A 44 83.09 -44.88 20.69
CA ARG A 44 83.31 -43.97 19.53
C ARG A 44 82.13 -43.20 18.90
N SER A 45 82.23 -41.88 18.97
CA SER A 45 81.31 -40.87 18.38
C SER A 45 81.34 -40.74 16.85
N VAL A 46 80.18 -40.50 16.26
CA VAL A 46 79.98 -39.84 14.95
C VAL A 46 78.98 -38.70 15.16
N PRO A 47 79.23 -37.46 14.68
CA PRO A 47 78.28 -36.36 14.83
C PRO A 47 77.19 -36.43 13.75
N ILE A 48 75.94 -36.55 14.18
CA ILE A 48 74.76 -36.28 13.34
C ILE A 48 74.23 -34.89 13.72
N ALA A 49 73.64 -34.19 12.75
CA ALA A 49 73.08 -32.84 12.87
C ALA A 49 72.12 -32.69 14.08
N PRO A 50 71.93 -31.47 14.62
CA PRO A 50 71.06 -31.29 15.78
C PRO A 50 69.63 -31.70 15.44
N ALA A 51 69.17 -32.76 16.08
CA ALA A 51 67.76 -33.08 16.14
C ALA A 51 67.02 -31.88 16.73
N ARG A 52 65.89 -31.53 16.12
CA ARG A 52 64.95 -30.52 16.63
C ARG A 52 64.59 -30.94 18.06
N GLN A 53 64.73 -30.04 19.02
CA GLN A 53 64.45 -30.36 20.44
C GLN A 53 63.00 -30.88 20.54
N PRO A 54 62.74 -32.05 21.16
CA PRO A 54 61.40 -32.35 21.61
C PRO A 54 61.07 -31.35 22.73
N ALA A 55 60.07 -30.52 22.50
CA ALA A 55 59.49 -29.70 23.56
C ALA A 55 58.91 -30.64 24.64
N ALA A 56 58.77 -30.14 25.87
CA ALA A 56 58.30 -30.93 27.01
C ALA A 56 56.81 -31.35 26.92
N ASP A 57 56.15 -31.08 25.80
CA ASP A 57 54.71 -31.17 25.59
C ASP A 57 54.24 -32.54 25.04
N ALA A 58 55.16 -33.38 24.54
CA ALA A 58 54.83 -34.68 23.94
C ALA A 58 54.20 -35.70 24.91
N ALA A 59 54.20 -35.43 26.21
CA ALA A 59 53.55 -36.27 27.22
C ALA A 59 52.02 -36.17 27.21
N ASP A 60 51.44 -35.16 26.55
CA ASP A 60 50.00 -34.89 26.55
C ASP A 60 49.37 -34.84 25.15
N CYS A 61 49.97 -35.54 24.19
CA CYS A 61 49.51 -35.66 22.81
C CYS A 61 49.16 -37.10 22.44
N SER A 62 48.18 -37.27 21.55
CA SER A 62 47.84 -38.52 20.87
C SER A 62 47.94 -38.36 19.36
N VAL A 63 48.20 -39.47 18.67
CA VAL A 63 48.07 -39.63 17.22
C VAL A 63 46.96 -40.65 16.97
N TYR A 64 46.24 -40.49 15.86
CA TYR A 64 45.04 -41.28 15.57
C TYR A 64 45.14 -41.89 14.17
N TRP A 65 45.66 -43.12 14.09
CA TRP A 65 45.75 -43.86 12.84
C TRP A 65 44.45 -43.82 12.01
N PRO A 66 44.51 -43.57 10.69
CA PRO A 66 45.71 -43.42 9.85
C PRO A 66 46.24 -41.98 9.72
N ALA A 67 45.77 -41.03 10.54
CA ALA A 67 46.08 -39.60 10.38
C ALA A 67 47.40 -39.21 11.09
N PRO A 68 48.42 -38.70 10.36
CA PRO A 68 49.74 -38.40 10.92
C PRO A 68 49.80 -36.97 11.51
N TYR A 69 48.95 -36.70 12.51
CA TYR A 69 48.90 -35.41 13.21
C TYR A 69 48.82 -35.61 14.73
N TYR A 70 49.46 -34.71 15.48
CA TYR A 70 49.38 -34.67 16.94
C TYR A 70 48.19 -33.82 17.40
N VAL A 71 47.26 -34.43 18.14
CA VAL A 71 46.22 -33.71 18.88
C VAL A 71 46.59 -33.74 20.36
N CYS A 72 46.62 -32.58 21.02
CA CYS A 72 47.17 -32.44 22.36
C CYS A 72 46.19 -31.80 23.36
N GLY A 73 46.45 -32.01 24.65
CA GLY A 73 45.81 -31.32 25.78
C GLY A 73 44.28 -31.35 25.76
N ALA A 74 43.67 -30.22 26.12
CA ALA A 74 42.21 -30.09 26.22
C ALA A 74 41.48 -30.35 24.89
N ILE A 75 42.13 -30.12 23.74
CA ILE A 75 41.57 -30.42 22.42
C ILE A 75 41.52 -31.95 22.20
N ARG A 76 42.59 -32.67 22.57
CA ARG A 76 42.63 -34.15 22.58
C ARG A 76 41.56 -34.71 23.50
N ASP A 77 41.52 -34.27 24.75
CA ASP A 77 40.55 -34.74 25.75
C ASP A 77 39.12 -34.54 25.27
N LYS A 78 38.85 -33.40 24.60
CA LYS A 78 37.55 -33.15 24.00
C LYS A 78 37.25 -34.10 22.86
N TYR A 79 38.19 -34.27 21.92
CA TYR A 79 38.04 -35.17 20.78
C TYR A 79 37.81 -36.64 21.21
N ASP A 80 38.56 -37.12 22.20
CA ASP A 80 38.39 -38.45 22.80
C ASP A 80 37.00 -38.59 23.45
N SER A 81 36.53 -37.57 24.17
CA SER A 81 35.19 -37.56 24.79
C SER A 81 34.04 -37.68 23.78
N LEU A 82 34.27 -37.28 22.52
CA LEU A 82 33.32 -37.39 21.41
C LEU A 82 33.41 -38.73 20.66
N GLY A 83 34.39 -39.59 20.99
CA GLY A 83 34.64 -40.88 20.34
C GLY A 83 35.81 -40.87 19.33
N GLY A 84 36.62 -39.82 19.29
CA GLY A 84 37.81 -39.73 18.43
C GLY A 84 37.45 -39.88 16.94
N PRO A 85 38.17 -40.72 16.16
CA PRO A 85 37.89 -40.93 14.74
C PRO A 85 36.50 -41.50 14.42
N ASN A 86 35.81 -42.08 15.41
CA ASN A 86 34.42 -42.57 15.27
C ASN A 86 33.37 -41.47 15.55
N SER A 87 33.80 -40.26 15.94
CA SER A 87 32.92 -39.11 16.15
C SER A 87 32.49 -38.47 14.83
N PHE A 88 31.54 -37.54 14.90
CA PHE A 88 31.10 -36.76 13.74
C PHE A 88 32.18 -35.85 13.13
N LEU A 89 33.31 -35.64 13.82
CA LEU A 89 34.45 -34.86 13.32
C LEU A 89 35.34 -35.65 12.34
N LEU A 90 35.28 -36.98 12.43
CA LEU A 90 36.17 -37.92 11.73
C LEU A 90 37.65 -37.61 12.02
N SER A 91 38.57 -37.98 11.14
CA SER A 91 40.01 -37.93 11.42
C SER A 91 40.59 -36.50 11.51
N PRO A 92 41.68 -36.30 12.28
CA PRO A 92 42.41 -35.02 12.32
C PRO A 92 43.03 -34.66 10.96
N THR A 93 43.15 -33.36 10.70
CA THR A 93 43.75 -32.79 9.47
C THR A 93 44.83 -31.74 9.74
N SER A 94 45.11 -31.41 11.01
CA SER A 94 46.23 -30.57 11.42
C SER A 94 46.77 -30.99 12.79
N ASP A 95 48.02 -30.64 13.07
CA ASP A 95 48.50 -30.48 14.45
C ASP A 95 47.75 -29.32 15.16
N GLU A 96 48.03 -29.07 16.43
CA GLU A 96 47.54 -27.90 17.14
C GLU A 96 48.11 -26.58 16.55
N LEU A 97 47.21 -25.65 16.23
CA LEU A 97 47.50 -24.31 15.72
C LEU A 97 47.21 -23.27 16.80
N VAL A 98 48.03 -22.22 16.86
CA VAL A 98 47.77 -21.01 17.67
C VAL A 98 46.93 -20.04 16.84
N ASN A 99 45.89 -19.46 17.45
CA ASN A 99 44.98 -18.52 16.79
C ASN A 99 45.60 -17.10 16.70
N PRO A 100 45.03 -16.19 15.89
CA PRO A 100 45.60 -14.86 15.64
C PRO A 100 45.69 -13.95 16.89
N ASP A 101 44.97 -14.26 17.97
CA ASP A 101 45.06 -13.57 19.26
C ASP A 101 46.32 -13.93 20.07
N GLY A 102 47.02 -15.01 19.69
CA GLY A 102 48.17 -15.54 20.40
C GLY A 102 47.86 -16.29 21.71
N VAL A 103 46.58 -16.53 22.01
CA VAL A 103 46.10 -17.15 23.27
C VAL A 103 45.34 -18.43 23.00
N GLY A 104 44.32 -18.38 22.14
CA GLY A 104 43.51 -19.54 21.82
C GLY A 104 44.19 -20.47 20.83
N ARG A 105 43.66 -21.69 20.75
CA ARG A 105 44.24 -22.80 19.99
C ARG A 105 43.14 -23.52 19.22
N ARG A 106 43.52 -24.22 18.15
CA ARG A 106 42.61 -25.10 17.41
C ARG A 106 43.34 -26.27 16.75
N SER A 107 42.63 -27.38 16.58
CA SER A 107 43.00 -28.42 15.61
C SER A 107 41.85 -28.58 14.63
N THR A 108 42.16 -28.80 13.35
CA THR A 108 41.15 -29.10 12.33
C THR A 108 40.98 -30.60 12.17
N PHE A 109 39.74 -31.02 11.93
CA PHE A 109 39.36 -32.39 11.60
C PHE A 109 38.61 -32.36 10.25
N GLN A 110 38.40 -33.52 9.64
CA GLN A 110 37.78 -33.61 8.31
C GLN A 110 36.40 -32.94 8.22
N ASN A 111 35.61 -32.98 9.30
CA ASN A 111 34.28 -32.38 9.36
C ASN A 111 34.20 -31.14 10.29
N GLY A 112 35.32 -30.45 10.48
CA GLY A 112 35.39 -29.16 11.17
C GLY A 112 36.36 -29.11 12.35
N PRO A 113 36.57 -27.93 12.96
CA PRO A 113 37.55 -27.72 14.03
C PRO A 113 37.00 -27.92 15.45
N ILE A 114 37.93 -28.23 16.37
CA ILE A 114 37.77 -27.96 17.81
C ILE A 114 38.62 -26.74 18.14
N TYR A 115 38.02 -25.75 18.79
CA TYR A 115 38.70 -24.57 19.33
C TYR A 115 38.84 -24.68 20.84
N TRP A 116 39.92 -24.12 21.38
CA TRP A 116 40.16 -23.99 22.81
C TRP A 116 40.60 -22.57 23.18
N HIS A 117 40.12 -22.09 24.33
CA HIS A 117 40.59 -20.88 24.99
C HIS A 117 40.57 -21.10 26.52
N PRO A 118 41.52 -20.57 27.31
CA PRO A 118 41.58 -20.80 28.76
C PRO A 118 40.27 -20.44 29.49
N ASP A 119 39.61 -19.35 29.08
CA ASP A 119 38.35 -18.89 29.69
C ASP A 119 37.08 -19.55 29.11
N ALA A 120 37.21 -20.44 28.13
CA ALA A 120 36.07 -21.03 27.41
C ALA A 120 36.04 -22.57 27.39
N GLY A 121 37.19 -23.23 27.53
CA GLY A 121 37.31 -24.69 27.35
C GLY A 121 37.49 -25.09 25.88
N ALA A 122 37.45 -26.39 25.61
CA ALA A 122 37.59 -26.96 24.26
C ALA A 122 36.23 -27.39 23.70
N HIS A 123 35.83 -26.84 22.54
CA HIS A 123 34.52 -27.09 21.93
C HIS A 123 34.60 -27.24 20.40
N PRO A 124 33.86 -28.21 19.81
CA PRO A 124 33.70 -28.31 18.37
C PRO A 124 32.77 -27.22 17.84
N VAL A 125 33.11 -26.62 16.69
CA VAL A 125 32.20 -25.69 15.97
C VAL A 125 32.10 -26.16 14.53
N VAL A 126 30.95 -26.71 14.14
CA VAL A 126 30.78 -27.45 12.88
C VAL A 126 29.54 -27.01 12.10
N ASN A 127 29.40 -27.51 10.88
CA ASN A 127 28.20 -27.34 10.04
C ASN A 127 27.74 -25.86 9.95
N HIS A 128 26.46 -25.61 10.15
CA HIS A 128 25.87 -24.27 10.07
C HIS A 128 26.36 -23.32 11.19
N PHE A 129 26.71 -23.84 12.36
CA PHE A 129 27.31 -23.04 13.43
C PHE A 129 28.66 -22.46 13.00
N PHE A 130 29.50 -23.29 12.37
CA PHE A 130 30.76 -22.83 11.78
C PHE A 130 30.53 -21.79 10.67
N ALA A 131 29.56 -22.02 9.79
CA ALA A 131 29.23 -21.07 8.73
C ALA A 131 28.76 -19.70 9.28
N ALA A 132 27.87 -19.68 10.28
CA ALA A 132 27.41 -18.45 10.91
C ALA A 132 28.54 -17.72 11.67
N TRP A 133 29.35 -18.45 12.43
CA TRP A 133 30.49 -17.90 13.15
C TRP A 133 31.57 -17.35 12.20
N GLN A 134 31.82 -18.05 11.09
CA GLN A 134 32.69 -17.60 9.99
C GLN A 134 32.23 -16.27 9.38
N ARG A 135 30.94 -16.12 9.04
CA ARG A 135 30.40 -14.86 8.49
C ARG A 135 30.60 -13.68 9.43
N ASN A 136 30.71 -13.94 10.74
CA ASN A 136 30.80 -12.95 11.80
C ASN A 136 32.22 -12.79 12.38
N GLY A 137 33.24 -13.31 11.70
CA GLY A 137 34.67 -13.05 11.98
C GLY A 137 35.39 -14.10 12.82
N TRP A 138 34.78 -15.27 13.06
CA TRP A 138 35.32 -16.33 13.93
C TRP A 138 35.74 -15.80 15.32
N GLU A 139 36.88 -16.26 15.86
CA GLU A 139 37.39 -15.89 17.18
C GLU A 139 37.75 -14.40 17.33
N GLY A 140 38.08 -13.72 16.22
CA GLY A 140 38.31 -12.27 16.19
C GLY A 140 37.03 -11.45 16.00
N GLY A 141 35.89 -12.13 15.87
CA GLY A 141 34.57 -11.54 15.65
C GLY A 141 33.81 -11.20 16.94
N VAL A 142 32.59 -10.68 16.78
CA VAL A 142 31.73 -10.25 17.91
C VAL A 142 31.33 -11.39 18.85
N LEU A 143 31.43 -12.65 18.40
CA LEU A 143 31.10 -13.83 19.19
C LEU A 143 32.26 -14.33 20.06
N GLY A 144 33.51 -14.07 19.69
CA GLY A 144 34.68 -14.69 20.35
C GLY A 144 34.67 -16.21 20.25
N TYR A 145 35.12 -16.89 21.31
CA TYR A 145 35.24 -18.35 21.36
C TYR A 145 33.91 -19.05 21.73
N PRO A 146 33.70 -20.30 21.27
CA PRO A 146 32.61 -21.15 21.75
C PRO A 146 32.79 -21.50 23.22
N THR A 147 31.70 -21.49 23.99
CA THR A 147 31.67 -21.84 25.43
C THR A 147 30.75 -23.03 25.72
N SER A 148 30.26 -23.69 24.66
CA SER A 148 29.51 -24.94 24.76
C SER A 148 29.68 -25.76 23.48
N ASP A 149 29.31 -27.04 23.57
CA ASP A 149 28.97 -27.84 22.40
C ASP A 149 27.62 -27.39 21.82
N GLU A 150 27.21 -28.05 20.74
CA GLU A 150 25.87 -27.96 20.17
C GLU A 150 24.80 -28.52 21.14
N ILE A 151 23.78 -27.73 21.43
CA ILE A 151 22.69 -28.05 22.36
C ILE A 151 21.37 -28.14 21.57
N VAL A 152 20.57 -29.17 21.79
CA VAL A 152 19.21 -29.27 21.24
C VAL A 152 18.27 -28.32 21.99
N ASN A 153 17.48 -27.52 21.27
CA ASN A 153 16.54 -26.60 21.90
C ASN A 153 15.35 -27.36 22.54
N PRO A 154 14.72 -26.82 23.60
CA PRO A 154 13.55 -27.40 24.26
C PRO A 154 12.38 -27.80 23.34
N ASP A 155 12.24 -27.16 22.17
CA ASP A 155 11.23 -27.50 21.16
C ASP A 155 11.52 -28.80 20.38
N ASN A 156 12.74 -29.34 20.48
CA ASN A 156 13.28 -30.46 19.70
C ASN A 156 13.29 -30.23 18.17
N VAL A 157 13.21 -28.97 17.72
CA VAL A 157 13.25 -28.58 16.30
C VAL A 157 14.60 -27.98 15.95
N GLY A 158 15.03 -26.99 16.72
CA GLY A 158 16.28 -26.28 16.48
C GLY A 158 17.39 -26.66 17.45
N ARG A 159 18.52 -25.99 17.29
CA ARG A 159 19.73 -26.18 18.09
C ARG A 159 20.37 -24.82 18.39
N ARG A 160 21.21 -24.77 19.40
CA ARG A 160 22.02 -23.57 19.73
C ARG A 160 23.41 -23.92 20.19
N GLN A 161 24.33 -22.98 20.06
CA GLN A 161 25.67 -23.05 20.63
C GLN A 161 26.01 -21.71 21.28
N TYR A 162 26.50 -21.76 22.51
CA TYR A 162 26.92 -20.57 23.25
C TYR A 162 28.34 -20.15 22.86
N PHE A 163 28.55 -18.85 22.77
CA PHE A 163 29.84 -18.21 22.54
C PHE A 163 30.03 -17.09 23.57
N GLN A 164 31.26 -16.63 23.78
CA GLN A 164 31.57 -15.58 24.76
C GLN A 164 30.73 -14.30 24.57
N GLY A 165 30.53 -13.88 23.32
CA GLY A 165 29.80 -12.65 22.96
C GLY A 165 28.31 -12.83 22.63
N GLY A 166 27.78 -14.05 22.60
CA GLY A 166 26.40 -14.27 22.16
C GLY A 166 26.01 -15.74 22.01
N THR A 167 24.97 -16.00 21.22
CA THR A 167 24.50 -17.37 20.98
C THR A 167 24.12 -17.52 19.53
N VAL A 168 24.66 -18.55 18.87
CA VAL A 168 24.24 -18.94 17.53
C VAL A 168 23.08 -19.92 17.66
N TYR A 169 21.99 -19.65 16.96
CA TYR A 169 20.82 -20.51 16.87
C TYR A 169 20.71 -21.05 15.45
N TRP A 170 20.30 -22.31 15.32
CA TRP A 170 20.09 -23.00 14.04
C TRP A 170 18.69 -23.59 13.98
N LYS A 171 18.07 -23.50 12.80
CA LYS A 171 16.85 -24.21 12.43
C LYS A 171 16.88 -24.57 10.95
N LEU A 172 16.47 -25.80 10.64
CA LEU A 172 16.41 -26.38 9.30
C LEU A 172 17.75 -26.39 8.55
N ASN A 173 18.14 -25.28 7.92
CA ASN A 173 19.32 -25.18 7.03
C ASN A 173 20.16 -23.92 7.27
N GLU A 174 19.78 -23.05 8.21
CA GLU A 174 20.47 -21.79 8.44
C GLU A 174 20.69 -21.55 9.93
N ALA A 175 21.75 -20.81 10.24
CA ALA A 175 22.12 -20.42 11.58
C ALA A 175 22.48 -18.94 11.62
N TYR A 176 22.11 -18.31 12.73
CA TYR A 176 22.21 -16.88 12.95
C TYR A 176 22.54 -16.58 14.41
N TYR A 177 23.31 -15.51 14.67
CA TYR A 177 23.63 -15.10 16.03
C TYR A 177 22.68 -14.02 16.56
N VAL A 178 22.39 -14.12 17.87
CA VAL A 178 21.67 -13.11 18.64
C VAL A 178 22.50 -12.80 19.88
N ALA A 179 22.74 -11.51 20.15
CA ALA A 179 23.58 -11.06 21.26
C ALA A 179 22.96 -9.91 22.06
N GLY A 180 23.59 -9.58 23.19
CA GLY A 180 23.29 -8.41 24.02
C GLY A 180 21.80 -8.18 24.33
N ALA A 181 21.39 -6.91 24.32
CA ALA A 181 20.03 -6.49 24.64
C ALA A 181 18.97 -7.06 23.69
N VAL A 182 19.31 -7.34 22.43
CA VAL A 182 18.38 -7.97 21.47
C VAL A 182 18.08 -9.41 21.87
N ARG A 183 19.12 -10.18 22.24
CA ARG A 183 18.97 -11.55 22.77
C ARG A 183 18.19 -11.58 24.07
N ASP A 184 18.54 -10.68 25.00
CA ASP A 184 17.90 -10.65 26.31
C ASP A 184 16.42 -10.27 26.17
N LYS A 185 16.09 -9.34 25.26
CA LYS A 185 14.69 -9.00 24.92
C LYS A 185 13.93 -10.14 24.25
N TRP A 186 14.56 -10.85 23.31
CA TRP A 186 13.96 -12.04 22.71
C TRP A 186 13.65 -13.11 23.77
N GLY A 187 14.50 -13.23 24.80
CA GLY A 187 14.24 -14.07 25.95
C GLY A 187 12.99 -13.69 26.75
N GLU A 188 12.74 -12.39 26.95
CA GLU A 188 11.48 -11.91 27.54
C GLU A 188 10.25 -12.28 26.70
N THR A 189 10.40 -12.37 25.37
CA THR A 189 9.31 -12.78 24.46
C THR A 189 9.08 -14.30 24.38
N GLY A 190 9.89 -15.11 25.07
CA GLY A 190 9.76 -16.57 25.12
C GLY A 190 10.75 -17.35 24.25
N TRP A 191 11.84 -16.72 23.78
CA TRP A 191 12.85 -17.33 22.92
C TRP A 191 12.24 -17.95 21.63
N GLU A 192 12.78 -19.08 21.17
CA GLU A 192 12.29 -19.81 19.99
C GLU A 192 10.84 -20.30 20.10
N GLY A 193 10.34 -20.50 21.33
CA GLY A 193 8.93 -20.85 21.59
C GLY A 193 8.01 -19.64 21.71
N GLY A 194 8.56 -18.43 21.62
CA GLY A 194 7.85 -17.16 21.66
C GLY A 194 7.18 -16.80 20.33
N TYR A 195 6.37 -15.74 20.35
CA TYR A 195 5.60 -15.29 19.17
C TYR A 195 6.47 -14.78 18.01
N LEU A 196 7.76 -14.52 18.23
CA LEU A 196 8.72 -14.11 17.19
C LEU A 196 9.31 -15.28 16.40
N GLY A 197 9.36 -16.49 16.99
CA GLY A 197 10.03 -17.66 16.41
C GLY A 197 11.56 -17.57 16.44
N TYR A 198 12.22 -18.28 15.52
CA TYR A 198 13.68 -18.29 15.40
C TYR A 198 14.25 -17.03 14.76
N PRO A 199 15.53 -16.67 15.01
CA PRO A 199 16.21 -15.63 14.24
C PRO A 199 16.37 -16.05 12.77
N THR A 200 16.19 -15.07 11.88
CA THR A 200 16.35 -15.18 10.41
C THR A 200 17.41 -14.24 9.87
N SER A 201 18.06 -13.45 10.74
CA SER A 201 19.27 -12.70 10.42
C SER A 201 20.27 -12.74 11.58
N ASP A 202 21.55 -12.61 11.23
CA ASP A 202 22.59 -12.15 12.16
C ASP A 202 22.27 -10.73 12.64
N GLU A 203 22.85 -10.29 13.77
CA GLU A 203 22.61 -8.94 14.29
C GLU A 203 23.36 -7.89 13.46
N THR A 204 22.63 -6.96 12.85
CA THR A 204 23.14 -5.94 11.92
C THR A 204 22.87 -4.53 12.43
N GLY A 205 23.76 -3.58 12.11
CA GLY A 205 23.48 -2.15 12.33
C GLY A 205 22.36 -1.64 11.43
N THR A 206 21.60 -0.65 11.89
CA THR A 206 20.63 0.09 11.09
C THR A 206 21.34 1.00 10.06
N PRO A 207 20.72 1.34 8.93
CA PRO A 207 21.38 2.14 7.88
C PRO A 207 21.75 3.58 8.29
N ASP A 208 21.11 4.14 9.32
CA ASP A 208 21.46 5.44 9.92
C ASP A 208 22.66 5.36 10.90
N GLY A 209 23.10 4.15 11.26
CA GLY A 209 24.15 3.90 12.25
C GLY A 209 23.77 4.13 13.71
N LEU A 210 22.50 4.39 14.04
CA LEU A 210 22.07 4.72 15.42
C LEU A 210 21.62 3.50 16.24
N GLY A 211 21.29 2.39 15.58
CA GLY A 211 20.75 1.19 16.19
C GLY A 211 21.31 -0.12 15.64
N ARG A 212 20.80 -1.22 16.17
CA ARG A 212 21.09 -2.60 15.74
C ARG A 212 19.82 -3.43 15.78
N PHE A 213 19.71 -4.46 14.95
CA PHE A 213 18.52 -5.32 14.92
C PHE A 213 18.83 -6.76 14.52
N ASN A 214 17.96 -7.68 14.95
CA ASN A 214 17.81 -9.03 14.39
C ASN A 214 16.40 -9.17 13.82
N ARG A 215 16.27 -9.80 12.64
CA ARG A 215 14.99 -10.32 12.15
C ARG A 215 14.75 -11.74 12.70
N PHE A 216 13.48 -12.04 12.89
CA PHE A 216 12.96 -13.34 13.34
C PHE A 216 11.89 -13.84 12.36
N GLU A 217 11.41 -15.07 12.52
CA GLU A 217 10.41 -15.67 11.62
C GLU A 217 9.09 -14.86 11.53
N HIS A 218 8.70 -14.18 12.62
CA HIS A 218 7.41 -13.49 12.74
C HIS A 218 7.52 -12.03 13.25
N GLY A 219 8.73 -11.48 13.29
CA GLY A 219 8.95 -10.10 13.71
C GLY A 219 10.40 -9.64 13.60
N VAL A 220 10.70 -8.51 14.22
CA VAL A 220 12.03 -7.91 14.28
C VAL A 220 12.23 -7.28 15.65
N ILE A 221 13.44 -7.33 16.21
CA ILE A 221 13.78 -6.58 17.42
C ILE A 221 14.81 -5.53 17.05
N TYR A 222 14.47 -4.26 17.26
CA TYR A 222 15.39 -3.13 17.13
C TYR A 222 15.90 -2.72 18.50
N TRP A 223 17.18 -2.37 18.58
CA TRP A 223 17.83 -1.80 19.74
C TRP A 223 18.49 -0.46 19.40
N THR A 224 18.41 0.50 20.33
CA THR A 224 19.24 1.71 20.34
C THR A 224 19.73 2.00 21.75
N GLY A 225 20.80 2.79 21.87
CA GLY A 225 21.29 3.26 23.18
C GLY A 225 20.34 4.23 23.90
N ALA A 226 19.38 4.83 23.19
CA ALA A 226 18.43 5.79 23.77
C ALA A 226 17.13 5.17 24.27
N TYR A 227 16.63 4.13 23.57
CA TYR A 227 15.30 3.56 23.83
C TYR A 227 15.36 2.11 24.35
N GLY A 228 16.49 1.40 24.21
CA GLY A 228 16.57 -0.02 24.54
C GLY A 228 16.12 -0.91 23.38
N ALA A 229 15.80 -2.17 23.68
CA ALA A 229 15.41 -3.19 22.71
C ALA A 229 13.90 -3.45 22.71
N HIS A 230 13.26 -3.33 21.54
CA HIS A 230 11.80 -3.51 21.39
C HIS A 230 11.44 -4.39 20.17
N PRO A 231 10.54 -5.36 20.34
CA PRO A 231 10.01 -6.17 19.25
C PRO A 231 8.91 -5.43 18.48
N VAL A 232 8.89 -5.56 17.17
CA VAL A 232 7.77 -5.16 16.28
C VAL A 232 7.34 -6.40 15.50
N SER A 233 6.05 -6.71 15.48
CA SER A 233 5.52 -7.95 14.88
C SER A 233 4.14 -7.78 14.23
N GLY A 234 3.69 -8.80 13.48
CA GLY A 234 2.35 -8.82 12.89
C GLY A 234 2.05 -7.62 11.99
N GLY A 235 0.80 -7.15 12.01
CA GLY A 235 0.35 -6.02 11.17
C GLY A 235 1.01 -4.68 11.50
N LEU A 236 1.49 -4.48 12.74
CA LEU A 236 2.29 -3.31 13.10
C LEU A 236 3.63 -3.31 12.35
N LEU A 237 4.29 -4.47 12.22
CA LEU A 237 5.51 -4.60 11.41
C LEU A 237 5.22 -4.32 9.93
N THR A 238 4.13 -4.85 9.38
CA THR A 238 3.73 -4.58 7.99
C THR A 238 3.51 -3.08 7.72
N LYS A 239 2.82 -2.38 8.64
CA LYS A 239 2.59 -0.93 8.52
C LYS A 239 3.88 -0.12 8.69
N TRP A 240 4.75 -0.49 9.63
CA TRP A 240 6.02 0.19 9.87
C TRP A 240 7.01 -0.01 8.70
N GLU A 241 7.05 -1.19 8.11
CA GLU A 241 7.78 -1.48 6.87
C GLU A 241 7.32 -0.59 5.71
N GLN A 242 5.99 -0.46 5.50
CA GLN A 242 5.41 0.45 4.50
C GLN A 242 5.75 1.92 4.75
N SER A 243 5.97 2.30 6.01
CA SER A 243 6.36 3.66 6.39
C SER A 243 7.86 3.98 6.21
N GLY A 244 8.69 2.96 5.89
CA GLY A 244 10.15 3.12 5.75
C GLY A 244 10.96 2.76 7.00
N PHE A 245 10.42 1.93 7.90
CA PHE A 245 11.05 1.50 9.16
C PHE A 245 11.56 2.68 10.02
N GLU A 246 12.78 2.59 10.57
CA GLU A 246 13.38 3.58 11.45
C GLU A 246 13.72 4.92 10.77
N HIS A 247 13.86 4.92 9.44
CA HIS A 247 13.94 6.14 8.63
C HIS A 247 12.56 6.76 8.33
N GLY A 248 11.49 6.01 8.60
CA GLY A 248 10.12 6.43 8.38
C GLY A 248 9.62 7.47 9.38
N PRO A 249 8.43 8.04 9.15
CA PRO A 249 7.89 9.15 9.93
C PRO A 249 7.51 8.79 11.38
N TYR A 250 7.57 7.50 11.74
CA TYR A 250 7.43 7.01 13.11
C TYR A 250 8.76 6.95 13.88
N GLY A 251 9.89 6.78 13.19
CA GLY A 251 11.18 6.50 13.79
C GLY A 251 11.26 5.09 14.40
N TYR A 252 12.11 4.93 15.41
CA TYR A 252 12.29 3.65 16.13
C TYR A 252 11.14 3.33 17.09
N PRO A 253 10.89 2.04 17.41
CA PRO A 253 10.05 1.66 18.53
C PRO A 253 10.68 2.10 19.87
N ILE A 254 9.85 2.60 20.78
CA ILE A 254 10.25 3.08 22.14
C ILE A 254 9.50 2.38 23.27
N GLY A 255 8.69 1.39 22.92
CA GLY A 255 7.93 0.55 23.84
C GLY A 255 7.52 -0.74 23.13
N ASP A 256 7.12 -1.75 23.90
CA ASP A 256 6.61 -3.00 23.36
C ASP A 256 5.15 -2.83 22.87
N GLN A 257 4.72 -3.71 21.97
CA GLN A 257 3.33 -3.76 21.53
C GLN A 257 2.37 -4.16 22.68
N TYR A 258 1.23 -3.47 22.78
CA TYR A 258 0.17 -3.74 23.74
C TYR A 258 -1.20 -3.82 23.07
N GLN A 259 -2.11 -4.64 23.59
CA GLN A 259 -3.45 -4.79 23.04
C GLN A 259 -4.44 -3.83 23.73
N SER A 260 -5.34 -3.21 22.95
CA SER A 260 -6.53 -2.54 23.47
C SER A 260 -7.72 -2.80 22.55
N GLY A 261 -8.77 -3.41 23.10
CA GLY A 261 -9.88 -3.95 22.31
C GLY A 261 -9.42 -5.00 21.30
N SER A 262 -9.83 -4.85 20.04
CA SER A 262 -9.44 -5.71 18.92
C SER A 262 -8.15 -5.29 18.21
N SER A 263 -7.50 -4.19 18.65
CA SER A 263 -6.31 -3.65 17.98
C SER A 263 -5.06 -3.76 18.87
N TRP A 264 -3.92 -3.87 18.21
CA TRP A 264 -2.59 -3.79 18.78
C TRP A 264 -2.03 -2.40 18.56
N TYR A 265 -1.30 -1.89 19.54
CA TYR A 265 -0.72 -0.56 19.54
C TYR A 265 0.73 -0.62 19.98
N GLN A 266 1.57 0.28 19.47
CA GLN A 266 2.97 0.39 19.88
C GLN A 266 3.44 1.84 19.80
N GLU A 267 4.25 2.26 20.77
CA GLU A 267 4.85 3.59 20.77
C GLU A 267 6.18 3.59 19.99
N PHE A 268 6.31 4.59 19.11
CA PHE A 268 7.53 4.90 18.36
C PHE A 268 7.96 6.34 18.69
N GLN A 269 9.18 6.72 18.30
CA GLN A 269 9.80 8.01 18.61
C GLN A 269 8.89 9.22 18.32
N PHE A 270 8.18 9.19 17.19
CA PHE A 270 7.43 10.34 16.68
C PHE A 270 5.90 10.19 16.78
N GLY A 271 5.40 9.02 17.19
CA GLY A 271 3.97 8.75 17.30
C GLY A 271 3.64 7.35 17.81
N THR A 272 2.37 7.08 18.05
CA THR A 272 1.86 5.74 18.39
C THR A 272 1.18 5.15 17.16
N MET A 273 1.56 3.93 16.77
CA MET A 273 0.97 3.20 15.66
C MET A 273 -0.05 2.18 16.18
N GLY A 274 -1.14 1.94 15.46
CA GLY A 274 -2.09 0.87 15.74
C GLY A 274 -2.39 -0.03 14.52
N PHE A 275 -2.89 -1.22 14.80
CA PHE A 275 -3.34 -2.18 13.78
C PHE A 275 -4.43 -3.11 14.32
N PRO A 276 -5.55 -3.37 13.60
CA PRO A 276 -5.90 -2.81 12.29
C PRO A 276 -6.45 -1.37 12.34
N ALA A 277 -6.58 -0.77 13.53
CA ALA A 277 -6.97 0.62 13.69
C ALA A 277 -5.95 1.38 14.56
N ASP A 278 -5.66 2.62 14.19
CA ASP A 278 -4.80 3.53 14.95
C ASP A 278 -5.44 4.04 16.24
N PRO A 279 -4.64 4.59 17.18
CA PRO A 279 -5.19 5.13 18.41
C PRO A 279 -6.13 6.30 18.09
N ALA A 280 -7.36 6.24 18.59
CA ALA A 280 -8.30 7.35 18.46
C ALA A 280 -7.70 8.61 19.10
N ALA A 281 -7.41 9.62 18.26
CA ALA A 281 -6.88 10.90 18.72
C ALA A 281 -7.98 11.64 19.52
N GLY A 282 -7.96 11.49 20.85
CA GLY A 282 -8.79 12.28 21.76
C GLY A 282 -10.31 12.06 21.65
N VAL A 283 -10.77 10.80 21.64
CA VAL A 283 -12.19 10.37 21.81
C VAL A 283 -13.24 11.29 21.17
N ASP A 284 -13.47 11.10 19.87
CA ASP A 284 -14.81 11.22 19.27
C ASP A 284 -15.01 10.03 18.31
N PRO A 285 -16.14 9.29 18.32
CA PRO A 285 -16.36 8.20 17.38
C PRO A 285 -16.70 8.76 16.00
N VAL A 286 -15.91 8.39 14.99
CA VAL A 286 -15.80 8.98 13.63
C VAL A 286 -14.67 10.01 13.58
N ASP A 287 -13.47 9.53 13.26
CA ASP A 287 -12.48 10.34 12.55
C ASP A 287 -13.14 10.87 11.26
N PRO A 288 -13.23 12.19 11.04
CA PRO A 288 -13.95 12.76 9.89
C PRO A 288 -13.31 12.44 8.54
N GLU A 289 -12.07 11.93 8.51
CA GLU A 289 -11.42 11.39 7.31
C GLU A 289 -11.62 9.87 7.15
N ALA A 290 -12.03 9.17 8.21
CA ALA A 290 -12.27 7.72 8.18
C ALA A 290 -13.67 7.37 7.67
N ASP A 291 -13.71 6.66 6.54
CA ASP A 291 -14.88 6.04 5.89
C ASP A 291 -16.18 6.88 5.89
N PRO A 292 -16.39 7.71 4.85
CA PRO A 292 -17.44 8.72 4.83
C PRO A 292 -18.85 8.10 4.96
N ARG A 293 -19.59 8.55 5.99
CA ARG A 293 -20.97 8.13 6.24
C ARG A 293 -21.99 9.02 5.52
N VAL A 294 -22.82 8.43 4.67
CA VAL A 294 -23.97 9.10 4.03
C VAL A 294 -25.11 9.32 5.03
N ASP A 295 -25.61 10.55 5.16
CA ASP A 295 -26.83 10.84 5.92
C ASP A 295 -28.08 10.27 5.23
N GLY A 296 -28.87 9.51 5.99
CA GLY A 296 -30.05 8.78 5.51
C GLY A 296 -31.34 9.61 5.53
N GLY A 297 -31.24 10.93 5.33
CA GLY A 297 -32.36 11.87 5.46
C GLY A 297 -33.59 11.51 4.61
N ARG A 298 -34.79 11.84 5.15
CA ARG A 298 -36.10 11.51 4.55
C ARG A 298 -36.19 11.94 3.07
N PRO A 299 -36.87 11.15 2.21
CA PRO A 299 -37.14 11.53 0.84
C PRO A 299 -38.16 12.69 0.77
N ASN A 300 -37.89 13.66 -0.10
CA ASN A 300 -38.82 14.73 -0.46
C ASN A 300 -40.04 14.17 -1.21
N THR A 301 -41.24 14.72 -0.97
CA THR A 301 -42.47 14.22 -1.60
C THR A 301 -42.85 15.02 -2.86
N LEU A 302 -43.45 14.36 -3.85
CA LEU A 302 -43.94 15.01 -5.09
C LEU A 302 -44.96 16.14 -4.83
N GLN A 303 -45.65 16.12 -3.70
CA GLN A 303 -46.82 16.94 -3.44
C GLN A 303 -46.46 18.37 -3.00
N GLU A 304 -45.38 18.52 -2.22
CA GLU A 304 -44.99 19.81 -1.63
C GLU A 304 -44.38 20.74 -2.69
N PHE A 305 -43.60 20.19 -3.63
CA PHE A 305 -42.92 20.92 -4.71
C PHE A 305 -43.84 21.39 -5.85
N ALA A 306 -45.00 20.76 -6.04
CA ALA A 306 -45.96 21.15 -7.08
C ALA A 306 -46.56 22.55 -6.87
N THR A 307 -46.39 23.13 -5.68
CA THR A 307 -46.90 24.46 -5.30
C THR A 307 -46.09 25.61 -5.92
N ASP A 308 -44.79 25.41 -6.14
CA ASP A 308 -43.86 26.48 -6.55
C ASP A 308 -43.61 26.52 -8.07
N ALA A 309 -43.81 25.41 -8.78
CA ALA A 309 -43.46 25.27 -10.21
C ALA A 309 -44.42 25.97 -11.20
N ALA A 310 -45.37 26.79 -10.73
CA ALA A 310 -46.46 27.36 -11.54
C ALA A 310 -46.08 28.59 -12.41
N ALA A 311 -44.79 28.83 -12.70
CA ALA A 311 -44.31 30.02 -13.39
C ALA A 311 -43.22 29.76 -14.46
N GLY A 312 -43.53 30.00 -15.74
CA GLY A 312 -42.51 30.24 -16.80
C GLY A 312 -42.73 29.57 -18.17
N SER A 313 -42.51 30.32 -19.27
CA SER A 313 -42.54 29.91 -20.70
C SER A 313 -41.80 30.97 -21.54
N VAL A 314 -41.47 30.88 -22.85
CA VAL A 314 -42.00 30.16 -24.05
C VAL A 314 -40.79 29.74 -24.94
N PRO A 315 -40.84 28.72 -25.82
CA PRO A 315 -39.66 28.29 -26.60
C PRO A 315 -39.27 29.27 -27.73
N GLY A 316 -38.01 29.23 -28.18
CA GLY A 316 -37.53 30.04 -29.30
C GLY A 316 -36.39 29.42 -30.13
N ALA A 317 -36.46 29.66 -31.44
CA ALA A 317 -35.46 29.50 -32.51
C ALA A 317 -34.89 28.09 -32.82
N VAL A 318 -34.85 27.77 -34.12
CA VAL A 318 -34.31 26.54 -34.73
C VAL A 318 -33.01 26.88 -35.46
N ALA A 319 -31.97 26.05 -35.33
CA ALA A 319 -30.78 26.06 -36.18
C ALA A 319 -30.81 24.88 -37.18
N THR A 320 -30.12 24.99 -38.31
CA THR A 320 -30.12 23.96 -39.38
C THR A 320 -28.73 23.64 -39.89
N ASP A 321 -28.59 22.43 -40.47
CA ASP A 321 -27.37 21.78 -41.02
C ASP A 321 -26.58 20.97 -39.95
N SER A 322 -26.13 19.72 -40.15
CA SER A 322 -25.84 19.02 -41.41
C SER A 322 -26.08 17.49 -41.46
N SER A 323 -26.58 17.04 -42.62
CA SER A 323 -26.37 15.73 -43.30
C SER A 323 -26.14 14.42 -42.49
N GLY A 324 -27.23 13.67 -42.30
CA GLY A 324 -27.39 12.25 -42.68
C GLY A 324 -26.26 11.21 -42.54
N SER A 325 -26.35 10.36 -41.52
CA SER A 325 -26.14 8.90 -41.48
C SER A 325 -26.25 8.46 -40.01
N GLY A 326 -26.35 7.16 -39.70
CA GLY A 326 -26.47 6.70 -38.31
C GLY A 326 -25.20 7.04 -37.50
N VAL A 327 -25.24 8.14 -36.74
CA VAL A 327 -24.14 8.58 -35.88
C VAL A 327 -24.29 7.90 -34.53
N ASP A 328 -23.34 7.05 -34.15
CA ASP A 328 -23.30 6.52 -32.79
C ASP A 328 -23.03 7.67 -31.79
N ARG A 329 -24.06 8.10 -31.04
CA ARG A 329 -23.97 9.18 -30.05
C ARG A 329 -23.38 8.66 -28.74
N THR A 330 -22.20 8.03 -28.82
CA THR A 330 -21.46 7.53 -27.66
C THR A 330 -21.01 8.71 -26.78
N PRO A 331 -21.22 8.66 -25.45
CA PRO A 331 -20.60 9.57 -24.50
C PRO A 331 -19.07 9.56 -24.61
N CYS A 332 -18.51 10.76 -24.85
CA CYS A 332 -17.14 11.17 -24.55
C CYS A 332 -16.10 10.04 -24.50
N THR A 333 -15.75 9.48 -25.65
CA THR A 333 -14.72 8.44 -25.78
C THR A 333 -13.31 9.02 -25.67
N GLY A 334 -12.94 9.40 -24.43
CA GLY A 334 -11.55 9.55 -23.99
C GLY A 334 -10.92 10.94 -24.04
N ASN A 335 -11.61 11.98 -24.53
CA ASN A 335 -11.10 13.37 -24.46
C ASN A 335 -12.15 14.36 -23.95
N SER A 336 -11.70 15.31 -23.13
CA SER A 336 -12.47 16.17 -22.21
C SER A 336 -13.32 17.29 -22.85
N SER A 337 -13.60 17.25 -24.15
CA SER A 337 -14.29 18.33 -24.89
C SER A 337 -15.82 18.43 -24.66
N CYS A 338 -16.33 17.70 -23.67
CA CYS A 338 -17.75 17.54 -23.33
C CYS A 338 -18.02 17.71 -21.82
N ILE A 339 -16.97 17.99 -21.04
CA ILE A 339 -17.08 18.24 -19.60
C ILE A 339 -16.92 19.74 -19.44
N GLU A 340 -18.02 20.45 -19.21
CA GLU A 340 -17.94 21.84 -18.77
C GLU A 340 -17.70 21.87 -17.26
N PRO A 341 -16.55 22.39 -16.78
CA PRO A 341 -16.43 22.75 -15.37
C PRO A 341 -17.38 23.91 -15.12
N ALA A 342 -18.44 23.67 -14.34
CA ALA A 342 -19.39 24.71 -13.97
C ALA A 342 -18.65 25.83 -13.21
N SER A 343 -18.59 27.01 -13.81
CA SER A 343 -18.00 28.21 -13.22
C SER A 343 -19.00 28.92 -12.31
N GLN A 344 -19.49 28.23 -11.28
CA GLN A 344 -20.44 28.78 -10.31
C GLN A 344 -19.96 28.62 -8.87
N SER A 345 -20.52 29.46 -8.01
CA SER A 345 -19.98 29.80 -6.70
C SER A 345 -20.33 28.75 -5.64
N VAL A 346 -19.59 28.76 -4.52
CA VAL A 346 -19.80 27.85 -3.37
C VAL A 346 -21.22 27.93 -2.79
N GLU A 347 -21.93 29.04 -3.04
CA GLU A 347 -23.32 29.25 -2.60
C GLU A 347 -24.36 28.62 -3.56
N ASP A 348 -24.01 28.35 -4.81
CA ASP A 348 -24.88 27.75 -5.84
C ASP A 348 -24.69 26.22 -5.97
N TYR A 349 -24.53 25.51 -4.84
CA TYR A 349 -24.64 24.05 -4.80
C TYR A 349 -26.06 23.61 -4.39
N PRO A 350 -27.07 23.59 -5.29
CA PRO A 350 -28.12 22.62 -5.13
C PRO A 350 -27.49 21.26 -5.40
N VAL A 351 -27.18 20.52 -4.33
CA VAL A 351 -26.91 19.08 -4.42
C VAL A 351 -28.22 18.41 -4.78
N VAL A 352 -28.63 18.53 -6.05
CA VAL A 352 -29.85 17.93 -6.59
C VAL A 352 -29.68 16.42 -6.61
N GLU A 353 -30.01 15.83 -5.48
CA GLU A 353 -30.51 14.48 -5.43
C GLU A 353 -31.90 14.48 -6.05
N GLY A 354 -32.16 13.59 -7.01
CA GLY A 354 -33.48 13.54 -7.63
C GLY A 354 -34.59 13.33 -6.59
N PRO A 355 -35.76 13.99 -6.75
CA PRO A 355 -36.35 14.29 -8.07
C PRO A 355 -36.80 15.76 -8.27
N ASP A 356 -35.89 16.75 -8.15
CA ASP A 356 -36.25 18.18 -8.28
C ASP A 356 -36.26 18.72 -9.73
N THR A 357 -37.19 18.27 -10.57
CA THR A 357 -37.29 18.83 -11.95
C THR A 357 -38.70 18.92 -12.56
N GLY A 358 -39.78 18.74 -11.80
CA GLY A 358 -41.14 19.03 -12.29
C GLY A 358 -41.60 18.23 -13.53
N GLY A 359 -41.00 17.06 -13.80
CA GLY A 359 -41.33 16.22 -14.96
C GLY A 359 -40.36 16.28 -16.14
N THR A 360 -39.18 16.91 -15.98
CA THR A 360 -38.07 16.89 -16.97
C THR A 360 -36.78 16.44 -16.30
N THR A 361 -36.32 15.19 -16.38
CA THR A 361 -35.02 14.82 -15.75
C THR A 361 -33.79 15.43 -16.46
N THR A 362 -34.03 16.19 -17.53
CA THR A 362 -33.09 17.15 -18.11
C THR A 362 -32.88 18.36 -17.17
N PRO A 363 -31.65 18.63 -16.67
CA PRO A 363 -31.37 19.79 -15.82
C PRO A 363 -31.69 21.13 -16.49
N SER A 364 -32.06 22.16 -15.70
CA SER A 364 -32.42 23.50 -16.21
C SER A 364 -31.31 24.13 -17.07
N TRP A 365 -30.07 24.09 -16.59
CA TRP A 365 -28.88 24.58 -17.30
C TRP A 365 -28.65 23.92 -18.67
N CYS A 366 -29.26 22.76 -18.92
CA CYS A 366 -29.17 22.08 -20.21
C CYS A 366 -29.85 22.87 -21.33
N GLY A 367 -30.91 23.62 -21.02
CA GLY A 367 -31.63 24.44 -21.99
C GLY A 367 -30.81 25.59 -22.57
N GLU A 368 -29.69 25.93 -21.92
CA GLU A 368 -28.74 26.97 -22.32
C GLU A 368 -27.58 26.42 -23.17
N LYS A 369 -27.45 25.09 -23.28
CA LYS A 369 -26.34 24.45 -24.01
C LYS A 369 -26.64 24.32 -25.51
N PRO A 370 -25.60 24.40 -26.37
CA PRO A 370 -25.75 24.20 -27.81
C PRO A 370 -26.44 22.87 -28.15
N HIS A 371 -27.28 22.89 -29.19
CA HIS A 371 -27.87 21.69 -29.78
C HIS A 371 -26.87 20.97 -30.71
N ASP A 372 -25.64 20.71 -30.24
CA ASP A 372 -24.52 20.18 -31.03
C ASP A 372 -24.36 18.65 -30.94
N GLY A 373 -25.19 17.98 -30.13
CA GLY A 373 -25.11 16.54 -29.89
C GLY A 373 -23.91 16.12 -29.04
N ARG A 374 -23.33 17.04 -28.27
CA ARG A 374 -22.40 16.71 -27.19
C ARG A 374 -23.15 16.49 -25.89
N TRP A 375 -22.63 15.57 -25.09
CA TRP A 375 -22.99 15.49 -23.68
C TRP A 375 -22.35 16.66 -22.93
N TYR A 376 -23.05 17.17 -21.92
CA TYR A 376 -22.61 18.16 -20.95
C TYR A 376 -22.85 17.53 -19.58
N SER A 377 -21.84 17.48 -18.71
CA SER A 377 -21.89 16.64 -17.51
C SER A 377 -21.41 17.37 -16.25
N LEU A 378 -22.17 17.22 -15.16
CA LEU A 378 -21.70 17.35 -13.79
C LEU A 378 -21.50 15.95 -13.17
N ARG A 379 -21.08 15.87 -11.90
CA ARG A 379 -20.82 14.57 -11.25
C ARG A 379 -22.06 13.67 -11.11
N LYS A 380 -23.28 14.23 -11.00
CA LYS A 380 -24.54 13.50 -10.72
C LYS A 380 -25.59 13.57 -11.84
N ASN A 381 -25.40 14.45 -12.80
CA ASN A 381 -26.33 14.65 -13.90
C ASN A 381 -25.58 15.02 -15.18
N THR A 382 -26.18 14.67 -16.30
CA THR A 382 -25.61 14.91 -17.62
C THR A 382 -26.74 15.04 -18.63
N CYS A 383 -26.55 15.83 -19.67
CA CYS A 383 -27.55 16.02 -20.71
C CYS A 383 -26.93 16.18 -22.09
N MET A 384 -27.74 16.00 -23.12
CA MET A 384 -27.38 16.26 -24.50
C MET A 384 -28.60 16.81 -25.24
N ALA A 385 -28.38 17.79 -26.12
CA ALA A 385 -29.37 18.27 -27.06
C ALA A 385 -28.81 18.27 -28.49
N TYR A 386 -29.64 17.96 -29.49
CA TYR A 386 -29.30 18.16 -30.89
C TYR A 386 -30.53 18.38 -31.77
N ASP A 387 -30.35 19.19 -32.81
CA ASP A 387 -31.31 19.36 -33.89
C ASP A 387 -30.99 18.39 -35.04
N SER A 388 -32.02 17.86 -35.68
CA SER A 388 -31.90 16.94 -36.82
C SER A 388 -33.17 17.00 -37.68
N GLN A 389 -33.19 16.27 -38.78
CA GLN A 389 -34.37 16.11 -39.61
C GLN A 389 -34.41 14.71 -40.24
N PHE A 390 -35.62 14.20 -40.49
CA PHE A 390 -35.80 13.03 -41.36
C PHE A 390 -36.57 13.42 -42.62
N THR A 391 -36.23 12.74 -43.72
CA THR A 391 -36.88 12.91 -45.04
C THR A 391 -37.73 11.68 -45.32
N VAL A 392 -38.97 11.89 -45.76
CA VAL A 392 -39.85 10.82 -46.24
C VAL A 392 -39.69 10.72 -47.75
N PHE A 393 -39.41 9.51 -48.25
CA PHE A 393 -39.33 9.21 -49.68
C PHE A 393 -40.47 8.30 -50.12
N ASP A 394 -40.82 8.39 -51.39
CA ASP A 394 -41.69 7.42 -52.05
C ASP A 394 -40.91 6.12 -52.34
N LYS A 395 -41.44 4.97 -51.92
CA LYS A 395 -40.77 3.66 -52.06
C LYS A 395 -40.65 3.16 -53.50
N GLN A 396 -41.48 3.65 -54.43
CA GLN A 396 -41.49 3.18 -55.82
C GLN A 396 -40.56 4.00 -56.71
N THR A 397 -40.46 5.31 -56.45
CA THR A 397 -39.75 6.29 -57.29
C THR A 397 -38.48 6.83 -56.64
N GLY A 398 -38.28 6.64 -55.33
CA GLY A 398 -37.15 7.17 -54.56
C GLY A 398 -37.17 8.70 -54.39
N GLN A 399 -38.25 9.38 -54.78
CA GLN A 399 -38.34 10.84 -54.72
C GLN A 399 -38.62 11.33 -53.29
N PRO A 400 -38.00 12.43 -52.84
CA PRO A 400 -38.30 13.04 -51.55
C PRO A 400 -39.68 13.72 -51.59
N LEU A 401 -40.52 13.41 -50.62
CA LEU A 401 -41.91 13.89 -50.55
C LEU A 401 -42.12 14.98 -49.49
N GLY A 402 -41.22 15.04 -48.50
CA GLY A 402 -41.20 16.04 -47.45
C GLY A 402 -40.21 15.74 -46.35
N THR A 403 -40.01 16.70 -45.44
CA THR A 403 -39.13 16.58 -44.28
C THR A 403 -39.86 16.94 -42.99
N LEU A 404 -39.34 16.43 -41.87
CA LEU A 404 -39.66 16.91 -40.53
C LEU A 404 -38.37 17.20 -39.78
N GLY A 405 -38.19 18.47 -39.39
CA GLY A 405 -37.18 18.85 -38.40
C GLY A 405 -37.61 18.47 -36.99
N PHE A 406 -36.67 18.01 -36.17
CA PHE A 406 -36.91 17.66 -34.78
C PHE A 406 -35.69 17.94 -33.90
N THR A 407 -35.94 18.30 -32.65
CA THR A 407 -34.93 18.46 -31.60
C THR A 407 -35.01 17.26 -30.67
N VAL A 408 -33.89 16.57 -30.44
CA VAL A 408 -33.74 15.59 -29.36
C VAL A 408 -33.12 16.26 -28.15
N ARG A 409 -33.67 16.00 -26.97
CA ARG A 409 -33.08 16.31 -25.67
C ARG A 409 -33.10 15.06 -24.80
N THR A 410 -31.99 14.73 -24.15
CA THR A 410 -31.92 13.66 -23.17
C THR A 410 -31.16 14.12 -21.94
N GLY A 411 -31.58 13.65 -20.76
CA GLY A 411 -31.01 14.03 -19.48
C GLY A 411 -30.99 12.84 -18.53
N ILE A 412 -29.81 12.51 -18.03
CA ILE A 412 -29.57 11.45 -17.05
C ILE A 412 -29.34 12.08 -15.67
N LEU A 413 -29.97 11.50 -14.65
CA LEU A 413 -29.83 11.87 -13.24
C LEU A 413 -29.61 10.62 -12.39
N SER A 414 -28.63 10.63 -11.49
CA SER A 414 -28.40 9.55 -10.52
C SER A 414 -28.68 10.00 -9.08
N SER A 415 -29.40 9.17 -8.32
CA SER A 415 -29.53 9.32 -6.88
C SER A 415 -28.45 8.53 -6.17
N HIS A 416 -27.67 9.20 -5.32
CA HIS A 416 -26.72 8.55 -4.40
C HIS A 416 -27.32 8.27 -3.02
N ARG A 417 -28.65 8.38 -2.86
CA ARG A 417 -29.41 7.85 -1.70
C ARG A 417 -30.19 6.58 -2.03
N THR A 418 -30.81 6.49 -3.20
CA THR A 418 -31.66 5.34 -3.55
C THR A 418 -30.98 4.33 -4.47
N GLY A 419 -29.87 4.71 -5.12
CA GLY A 419 -29.22 3.92 -6.18
C GLY A 419 -29.96 3.97 -7.53
N ASP A 420 -31.05 4.74 -7.62
CA ASP A 420 -31.83 4.88 -8.84
C ASP A 420 -31.11 5.76 -9.87
N MET A 421 -31.23 5.38 -11.14
CA MET A 421 -30.92 6.21 -12.30
C MET A 421 -32.18 6.48 -13.12
N TYR A 422 -32.23 7.69 -13.67
CA TYR A 422 -33.33 8.18 -14.48
C TYR A 422 -32.77 8.78 -15.77
N GLN A 423 -33.36 8.44 -16.91
CA GLN A 423 -33.05 9.04 -18.21
C GLN A 423 -34.35 9.48 -18.89
N GLU A 424 -34.52 10.79 -19.00
CA GLU A 424 -35.50 11.37 -19.92
C GLU A 424 -34.92 11.32 -21.33
N PHE A 425 -35.79 10.99 -22.28
CA PHE A 425 -35.58 11.24 -23.69
C PHE A 425 -36.82 11.93 -24.25
N ARG A 426 -36.61 13.07 -24.93
CA ARG A 426 -37.66 13.93 -25.46
C ARG A 426 -37.32 14.30 -26.90
N ILE A 427 -38.23 14.00 -27.82
CA ILE A 427 -38.19 14.53 -29.19
C ILE A 427 -39.26 15.60 -29.33
N SER A 428 -38.88 16.80 -29.74
CA SER A 428 -39.79 17.89 -30.09
C SER A 428 -39.82 18.09 -31.59
N PHE A 429 -41.01 18.06 -32.19
CA PHE A 429 -41.21 18.08 -33.64
C PHE A 429 -41.56 19.48 -34.14
N GLY A 430 -40.89 19.92 -35.20
CA GLY A 430 -41.18 21.17 -35.89
C GLY A 430 -42.42 21.10 -36.78
N ASP A 431 -42.44 21.91 -37.83
CA ASP A 431 -43.44 21.84 -38.90
C ASP A 431 -43.05 20.79 -39.96
N PHE A 432 -44.04 20.07 -40.51
CA PHE A 432 -43.83 19.28 -41.71
C PHE A 432 -43.66 20.21 -42.92
N THR A 433 -42.69 19.91 -43.78
CA THR A 433 -42.55 20.56 -45.10
C THR A 433 -42.71 19.51 -46.20
N GLY A 434 -43.28 19.90 -47.35
CA GLY A 434 -43.57 18.98 -48.46
C GLY A 434 -45.07 18.79 -48.71
N GLN A 435 -45.42 17.97 -49.71
CA GLN A 435 -46.82 17.87 -50.20
C GLN A 435 -47.58 16.64 -49.69
N ASN A 436 -46.89 15.54 -49.35
CA ASN A 436 -47.54 14.35 -48.80
C ASN A 436 -46.54 13.46 -48.05
N VAL A 437 -46.55 13.49 -46.71
CA VAL A 437 -45.62 12.72 -45.86
C VAL A 437 -46.25 11.47 -45.23
N GLY A 438 -47.48 11.13 -45.60
CA GLY A 438 -48.20 9.96 -45.06
C GLY A 438 -48.54 10.12 -43.58
N SER A 439 -48.25 9.10 -42.77
CA SER A 439 -48.47 9.08 -41.32
C SER A 439 -47.23 8.57 -40.59
N PRO A 440 -46.22 9.43 -40.37
CA PRO A 440 -44.96 9.04 -39.73
C PRO A 440 -45.17 8.57 -38.29
N THR A 441 -44.36 7.62 -37.84
CA THR A 441 -44.39 7.07 -36.48
C THR A 441 -43.00 7.06 -35.87
N LEU A 442 -42.88 7.38 -34.58
CA LEU A 442 -41.63 7.20 -33.83
C LEU A 442 -41.58 5.76 -33.33
N LYS A 443 -40.54 5.01 -33.70
CA LYS A 443 -40.25 3.68 -33.19
C LYS A 443 -38.93 3.70 -32.42
N TYR A 444 -38.86 2.94 -31.34
CA TYR A 444 -37.65 2.80 -30.53
C TYR A 444 -37.57 1.43 -29.87
N THR A 445 -36.36 1.07 -29.45
CA THR A 445 -36.00 -0.10 -28.65
C THR A 445 -35.10 0.36 -27.50
N LEU A 446 -35.34 -0.19 -26.30
CA LEU A 446 -34.51 0.05 -25.13
C LEU A 446 -33.69 -1.21 -24.83
N ASN A 447 -32.39 -1.06 -24.73
CA ASN A 447 -31.48 -2.16 -24.45
C ASN A 447 -30.55 -1.78 -23.29
N TYR A 448 -30.74 -2.46 -22.16
CA TYR A 448 -29.95 -2.25 -20.95
C TYR A 448 -28.88 -3.33 -20.81
N VAL A 449 -27.64 -2.91 -20.56
CA VAL A 449 -26.49 -3.81 -20.38
C VAL A 449 -25.91 -3.58 -18.98
N GLY A 450 -26.36 -4.41 -18.03
CA GLY A 450 -25.92 -4.43 -16.63
C GLY A 450 -26.20 -5.76 -15.94
N PHE A 451 -25.79 -5.87 -14.67
CA PHE A 451 -25.97 -7.08 -13.84
C PHE A 451 -27.21 -6.96 -12.96
N GLY A 452 -27.96 -8.06 -12.76
CA GLY A 452 -28.94 -8.20 -11.67
C GLY A 452 -30.17 -7.28 -11.66
N SER A 453 -30.45 -6.52 -12.72
CA SER A 453 -31.54 -5.53 -12.74
C SER A 453 -32.95 -6.15 -12.72
N ASP A 454 -33.89 -5.45 -12.06
CA ASP A 454 -35.33 -5.49 -12.35
C ASP A 454 -35.64 -4.82 -13.72
N GLN A 455 -34.96 -5.29 -14.78
CA GLN A 455 -34.92 -4.79 -16.15
C GLN A 455 -34.81 -3.25 -16.22
N TYR A 456 -35.94 -2.54 -16.28
CA TYR A 456 -36.11 -1.09 -16.11
C TYR A 456 -37.63 -0.82 -16.07
N SER A 457 -38.06 0.31 -15.53
CA SER A 457 -39.43 0.81 -15.72
C SER A 457 -39.45 1.93 -16.76
N PHE A 458 -40.41 1.86 -17.67
CA PHE A 458 -40.63 2.84 -18.73
C PHE A 458 -41.97 3.55 -18.53
N ASP A 459 -41.97 4.88 -18.60
CA ASP A 459 -43.17 5.71 -18.68
C ASP A 459 -43.10 6.65 -19.88
N GLY A 460 -44.12 6.67 -20.73
CA GLY A 460 -44.18 7.54 -21.91
C GLY A 460 -44.87 6.93 -23.13
N ALA A 461 -44.72 7.59 -24.28
CA ALA A 461 -45.43 7.23 -25.50
C ALA A 461 -44.92 5.90 -26.10
N PRO A 462 -45.81 4.96 -26.48
CA PRO A 462 -45.40 3.63 -26.96
C PRO A 462 -44.72 3.68 -28.33
N SER A 463 -43.83 2.72 -28.58
CA SER A 463 -43.16 2.53 -29.88
C SER A 463 -44.20 2.34 -31.00
N GLY A 464 -44.07 3.13 -32.07
CA GLY A 464 -45.07 3.25 -33.13
C GLY A 464 -46.04 4.43 -32.98
N THR A 465 -45.87 5.30 -31.98
CA THR A 465 -46.73 6.50 -31.79
C THR A 465 -46.68 7.43 -33.02
N PRO A 466 -47.84 7.88 -33.57
CA PRO A 466 -47.89 8.83 -34.67
C PRO A 466 -47.29 10.19 -34.33
N VAL A 467 -46.43 10.69 -35.21
CA VAL A 467 -45.77 12.00 -35.09
C VAL A 467 -46.68 13.09 -35.65
N ARG A 468 -46.79 14.22 -34.94
CA ARG A 468 -47.60 15.39 -35.34
C ARG A 468 -46.77 16.68 -35.30
N PRO A 469 -47.04 17.68 -36.17
CA PRO A 469 -46.37 18.98 -36.11
C PRO A 469 -46.54 19.65 -34.76
N LYS A 470 -45.50 20.35 -34.29
CA LYS A 470 -45.52 21.15 -33.06
C LYS A 470 -45.93 20.37 -31.80
N THR A 471 -45.66 19.07 -31.79
CA THR A 471 -45.82 18.23 -30.60
C THR A 471 -44.46 17.75 -30.09
N SER A 472 -44.42 17.29 -28.85
CA SER A 472 -43.27 16.57 -28.32
C SER A 472 -43.71 15.19 -27.84
N LEU A 473 -42.84 14.20 -28.01
CA LEU A 473 -42.94 12.89 -27.37
C LEU A 473 -41.80 12.79 -26.36
N SER A 474 -42.14 12.48 -25.12
CA SER A 474 -41.19 12.23 -24.04
C SER A 474 -41.41 10.86 -23.45
N PHE A 475 -40.33 10.24 -22.99
CA PHE A 475 -40.37 9.08 -22.14
C PHE A 475 -39.25 9.10 -21.10
N LEU A 476 -39.54 8.48 -19.96
CA LEU A 476 -38.67 8.34 -18.82
C LEU A 476 -38.33 6.87 -18.64
N VAL A 477 -37.04 6.56 -18.73
CA VAL A 477 -36.49 5.26 -18.34
C VAL A 477 -35.95 5.41 -16.92
N LYS A 478 -36.49 4.65 -15.98
CA LYS A 478 -35.88 4.47 -14.65
C LYS A 478 -35.29 3.07 -14.57
N TRP A 479 -34.06 2.96 -14.10
CA TRP A 479 -33.44 1.68 -13.78
C TRP A 479 -32.66 1.81 -12.48
N LYS A 480 -32.37 0.67 -11.87
CA LYS A 480 -31.59 0.59 -10.64
C LYS A 480 -30.64 -0.58 -10.76
N GLU A 481 -29.37 -0.31 -10.46
CA GLU A 481 -28.37 -1.36 -10.29
C GLU A 481 -28.64 -2.08 -8.96
N HIS A 482 -28.35 -3.38 -8.87
CA HIS A 482 -28.44 -4.16 -7.63
C HIS A 482 -27.25 -5.15 -7.56
N ASP A 483 -27.11 -5.83 -6.42
CA ASP A 483 -26.21 -6.97 -6.22
C ASP A 483 -24.73 -6.76 -6.60
N MET A 484 -24.25 -5.52 -6.50
CA MET A 484 -22.84 -5.21 -6.65
C MET A 484 -22.10 -5.64 -5.38
N ALA A 485 -21.12 -6.55 -5.54
CA ALA A 485 -20.24 -6.95 -4.45
C ALA A 485 -19.55 -5.75 -3.80
N ASP A 486 -19.26 -5.83 -2.50
CA ASP A 486 -18.51 -4.81 -1.76
C ASP A 486 -17.23 -4.43 -2.51
N ASN A 487 -16.96 -3.13 -2.59
CA ASN A 487 -15.84 -2.54 -3.34
C ASN A 487 -15.83 -2.80 -4.86
N SER A 488 -16.90 -3.34 -5.44
CA SER A 488 -17.03 -3.44 -6.89
C SER A 488 -17.27 -2.08 -7.53
N ILE A 489 -16.44 -1.73 -8.49
CA ILE A 489 -16.49 -0.49 -9.26
C ILE A 489 -16.77 -0.88 -10.72
N ALA A 490 -17.91 -0.48 -11.28
CA ALA A 490 -18.20 -0.85 -12.66
C ALA A 490 -19.05 0.19 -13.41
N ALA A 491 -18.72 0.39 -14.69
CA ALA A 491 -19.51 1.19 -15.61
C ALA A 491 -20.69 0.37 -16.18
N ARG A 492 -21.75 1.08 -16.58
CA ARG A 492 -23.05 0.52 -16.98
C ARG A 492 -23.64 1.29 -18.14
N THR A 493 -24.43 0.64 -19.01
CA THR A 493 -24.93 1.27 -20.24
C THR A 493 -26.43 1.06 -20.43
N MET A 494 -27.17 2.16 -20.55
CA MET A 494 -28.48 2.19 -21.21
C MET A 494 -28.29 2.56 -22.69
N LEU A 495 -28.99 1.86 -23.59
CA LEU A 495 -29.04 2.13 -25.02
C LEU A 495 -30.47 2.45 -25.44
N ILE A 496 -30.64 3.52 -26.23
CA ILE A 496 -31.92 3.91 -26.83
C ILE A 496 -31.71 3.96 -28.35
N ASP A 497 -32.13 2.92 -29.04
CA ASP A 497 -32.16 2.87 -30.51
C ASP A 497 -33.50 3.43 -30.98
N TYR A 498 -33.53 4.45 -31.83
CA TYR A 498 -34.77 5.02 -32.36
C TYR A 498 -34.72 5.31 -33.86
N TYR A 499 -35.89 5.28 -34.51
CA TYR A 499 -36.05 5.52 -35.95
C TYR A 499 -37.49 5.95 -36.29
N PHE A 500 -37.68 6.53 -37.48
CA PHE A 500 -39.00 6.95 -37.94
C PHE A 500 -39.58 5.97 -38.97
N GLY A 501 -40.70 5.35 -38.62
CA GLY A 501 -41.52 4.55 -39.53
C GLY A 501 -42.59 5.38 -40.23
N ASN A 502 -43.40 4.73 -41.06
CA ASN A 502 -44.60 5.33 -41.64
C ASN A 502 -45.72 4.29 -41.75
N ASN A 503 -46.92 4.62 -41.27
CA ASN A 503 -48.08 3.73 -41.36
C ASN A 503 -48.68 3.68 -42.77
N ALA A 504 -48.32 4.60 -43.66
CA ALA A 504 -48.71 4.56 -45.06
C ALA A 504 -47.73 3.67 -45.87
N PRO A 505 -48.21 2.64 -46.59
CA PRO A 505 -47.35 1.55 -47.07
C PRO A 505 -46.34 1.97 -48.14
N ASN A 506 -46.64 3.00 -48.94
CA ASN A 506 -45.82 3.47 -50.06
C ASN A 506 -44.66 4.39 -49.67
N TYR A 507 -44.45 4.66 -48.38
CA TYR A 507 -43.48 5.66 -47.89
C TYR A 507 -42.34 4.96 -47.14
N THR A 508 -41.11 5.47 -47.24
CA THR A 508 -39.92 4.87 -46.60
C THR A 508 -39.92 5.04 -45.08
N GLU A 509 -39.24 4.12 -44.39
CA GLU A 509 -38.76 4.35 -43.02
C GLU A 509 -37.39 5.07 -43.08
N SER A 510 -37.00 5.81 -42.03
CA SER A 510 -35.74 6.54 -41.95
C SER A 510 -34.58 5.66 -41.47
N THR A 511 -33.35 6.20 -41.55
CA THR A 511 -32.23 5.68 -40.77
C THR A 511 -32.51 5.75 -39.27
N SER A 512 -31.93 4.81 -38.52
CA SER A 512 -31.91 4.82 -37.05
C SER A 512 -30.77 5.67 -36.50
N ASP A 513 -30.94 6.12 -35.25
CA ASP A 513 -29.93 6.78 -34.42
C ASP A 513 -29.92 6.06 -33.05
N THR A 514 -28.77 6.06 -32.37
CA THR A 514 -28.53 5.29 -31.14
C THR A 514 -27.92 6.19 -30.08
N LEU A 515 -28.64 6.37 -28.97
CA LEU A 515 -28.09 7.02 -27.77
C LEU A 515 -27.47 5.97 -26.85
N ARG A 516 -26.26 6.25 -26.37
CA ARG A 516 -25.62 5.44 -25.32
C ARG A 516 -25.46 6.24 -24.03
N ALA A 517 -25.57 5.57 -22.90
CA ALA A 517 -25.40 6.14 -21.56
C ALA A 517 -24.36 5.33 -20.76
N ASN A 518 -23.15 5.17 -21.30
CA ASN A 518 -22.07 4.35 -20.72
C ASN A 518 -21.13 5.10 -19.76
N MET A 519 -21.39 6.37 -19.47
CA MET A 519 -20.51 7.22 -18.65
C MET A 519 -20.74 7.11 -17.14
N MET A 520 -21.74 6.33 -16.70
CA MET A 520 -22.10 6.20 -15.30
C MET A 520 -21.27 5.10 -14.64
N ARG A 521 -20.50 5.46 -13.61
CA ARG A 521 -19.82 4.55 -12.67
C ARG A 521 -20.76 4.33 -11.49
N CYS A 522 -21.10 3.08 -11.21
CA CYS A 522 -21.86 2.70 -10.03
C CYS A 522 -20.99 1.83 -9.11
N ASP A 523 -21.16 2.00 -7.80
CA ASP A 523 -20.42 1.24 -6.77
C ASP A 523 -21.20 1.18 -5.45
N THR A 524 -20.69 0.42 -4.48
CA THR A 524 -21.20 0.28 -3.09
C THR A 524 -20.20 0.72 -2.01
N THR A 525 -19.12 1.41 -2.40
CA THR A 525 -17.89 1.64 -1.59
C THR A 525 -17.99 2.68 -0.45
N LEU A 526 -19.15 3.26 -0.18
CA LEU A 526 -19.36 4.23 0.90
C LEU A 526 -20.37 3.69 1.90
N LYS A 527 -20.21 3.95 3.20
CA LYS A 527 -21.18 3.52 4.21
C LYS A 527 -22.27 4.57 4.44
N ASN A 528 -23.43 4.16 4.92
CA ASN A 528 -24.43 5.06 5.48
C ASN A 528 -24.16 5.33 6.99
N THR A 529 -24.94 6.22 7.61
CA THR A 529 -24.85 6.49 9.06
C THR A 529 -24.99 5.25 9.95
N GLN A 530 -25.64 4.19 9.45
CA GLN A 530 -25.81 2.90 10.14
C GLN A 530 -24.66 1.91 9.91
N GLY A 531 -23.62 2.28 9.14
CA GLY A 531 -22.46 1.43 8.86
C GLY A 531 -22.64 0.38 7.76
N ASN A 532 -23.80 0.38 7.07
CA ASN A 532 -24.04 -0.50 5.92
C ASN A 532 -23.52 0.15 4.63
N TRP A 533 -22.97 -0.66 3.73
CA TRP A 533 -22.58 -0.20 2.40
C TRP A 533 -23.77 0.39 1.63
N HIS A 534 -23.51 1.49 0.94
CA HIS A 534 -24.51 2.34 0.31
C HIS A 534 -24.23 2.46 -1.19
N GLN A 535 -25.25 2.15 -1.99
CA GLN A 535 -25.16 2.11 -3.45
C GLN A 535 -25.48 3.46 -4.10
N GLY A 536 -24.64 3.88 -5.05
CA GLY A 536 -24.89 5.08 -5.84
C GLY A 536 -24.09 5.10 -7.13
N CYS A 537 -24.46 6.05 -8.00
CA CYS A 537 -23.85 6.22 -9.32
C CYS A 537 -23.47 7.68 -9.57
N VAL A 538 -22.40 7.88 -10.35
CA VAL A 538 -21.86 9.20 -10.74
C VAL A 538 -21.30 9.14 -12.16
N VAL A 539 -21.16 10.29 -12.82
CA VAL A 539 -20.45 10.39 -14.10
C VAL A 539 -18.96 10.13 -13.86
N ALA A 540 -18.47 9.00 -14.36
CA ALA A 540 -17.13 8.45 -14.09
C ALA A 540 -16.01 9.44 -14.44
N ASN A 541 -16.11 10.03 -15.63
CA ASN A 541 -15.07 10.88 -16.21
C ASN A 541 -15.14 12.34 -15.71
N TYR A 542 -16.14 12.72 -14.91
CA TYR A 542 -16.21 14.04 -14.31
C TYR A 542 -15.28 14.10 -13.10
N THR A 543 -14.24 14.94 -13.16
CA THR A 543 -13.36 15.24 -12.02
C THR A 543 -14.06 16.24 -11.10
N PRO A 544 -14.51 15.83 -9.89
CA PRO A 544 -15.17 16.72 -8.95
C PRO A 544 -14.22 17.76 -8.36
N ILE A 545 -14.80 18.91 -8.00
CA ILE A 545 -14.09 20.07 -7.45
C ILE A 545 -14.48 20.20 -5.97
N PHE A 546 -13.50 20.11 -5.07
CA PHE A 546 -13.65 20.45 -3.65
C PHE A 546 -13.48 21.95 -3.50
N ALA A 547 -14.58 22.66 -3.27
CA ALA A 547 -14.54 24.11 -3.06
C ALA A 547 -14.42 24.43 -1.56
N ILE A 548 -13.51 25.34 -1.22
CA ILE A 548 -13.31 25.85 0.14
C ILE A 548 -13.14 27.39 0.12
N GLY A 549 -13.83 28.06 1.03
CA GLY A 549 -13.99 29.51 1.05
C GLY A 549 -13.48 30.18 2.32
N ALA A 550 -14.08 31.33 2.64
CA ALA A 550 -13.74 32.14 3.81
C ALA A 550 -14.22 31.52 5.15
N GLU A 551 -15.13 30.55 5.10
CA GLU A 551 -15.62 29.79 6.26
C GLU A 551 -14.54 28.96 6.97
N VAL A 552 -13.43 28.66 6.28
CA VAL A 552 -12.21 28.05 6.83
C VAL A 552 -10.97 28.82 6.38
N ALA A 553 -11.01 30.15 6.51
CA ALA A 553 -10.08 31.09 5.85
C ALA A 553 -8.58 30.73 5.96
N GLU A 554 -8.11 30.23 7.09
CA GLU A 554 -6.69 29.86 7.26
C GLU A 554 -6.30 28.57 6.51
N GLN A 555 -7.18 27.56 6.50
CA GLN A 555 -7.03 26.37 5.66
C GLN A 555 -7.01 26.78 4.19
N THR A 556 -8.02 27.54 3.76
CA THR A 556 -8.14 28.00 2.38
C THR A 556 -6.91 28.81 1.97
N GLY A 557 -6.37 29.63 2.88
CA GLY A 557 -5.13 30.37 2.67
C GLY A 557 -3.89 29.47 2.51
N HIS A 558 -3.76 28.42 3.32
CA HIS A 558 -2.68 27.44 3.18
C HIS A 558 -2.79 26.68 1.85
N VAL A 559 -3.98 26.18 1.50
CA VAL A 559 -4.22 25.44 0.24
C VAL A 559 -3.99 26.32 -1.00
N GLN A 560 -4.39 27.60 -0.95
CA GLN A 560 -4.07 28.58 -2.00
C GLN A 560 -2.55 28.82 -2.14
N ALA A 561 -1.83 28.98 -1.03
CA ALA A 561 -0.38 29.15 -1.06
C ALA A 561 0.33 27.87 -1.56
N ALA A 562 -0.16 26.70 -1.15
CA ALA A 562 0.37 25.39 -1.52
C ALA A 562 0.22 25.11 -3.02
N THR A 563 -1.00 25.20 -3.56
CA THR A 563 -1.27 25.08 -5.00
C THR A 563 -0.56 26.16 -5.81
N GLY A 564 -0.52 27.41 -5.32
CA GLY A 564 0.24 28.51 -5.91
C GLY A 564 1.76 28.31 -5.93
N SER A 565 2.31 27.54 -4.98
CA SER A 565 3.74 27.15 -4.95
C SER A 565 4.08 26.04 -5.96
N GLY A 566 3.09 25.46 -6.63
CA GLY A 566 3.28 24.39 -7.60
C GLY A 566 2.95 22.98 -7.09
N LEU A 567 2.38 22.81 -5.90
CA LEU A 567 1.83 21.52 -5.45
C LEU A 567 0.55 21.15 -6.25
N PRO A 568 0.18 19.86 -6.36
CA PRO A 568 -1.02 19.43 -7.10
C PRO A 568 -2.32 19.91 -6.43
N GLY A 569 -3.46 19.73 -7.12
CA GLY A 569 -4.80 20.20 -6.73
C GLY A 569 -5.56 20.94 -7.83
N THR A 570 -4.90 21.33 -8.93
CA THR A 570 -5.52 22.09 -10.04
C THR A 570 -5.96 21.17 -11.18
N ALA A 571 -6.77 21.67 -12.13
CA ALA A 571 -7.33 20.88 -13.23
C ALA A 571 -6.29 20.13 -14.10
N GLY A 572 -5.06 20.65 -14.23
CA GLY A 572 -3.98 19.96 -14.94
C GLY A 572 -3.19 18.95 -14.09
N ARG A 573 -3.43 18.94 -12.76
CA ARG A 573 -2.72 18.14 -11.76
C ARG A 573 -3.67 17.82 -10.59
N PRO A 574 -4.71 16.99 -10.79
CA PRO A 574 -5.65 16.65 -9.72
C PRO A 574 -4.95 15.93 -8.55
N LEU A 575 -5.59 15.93 -7.40
CA LEU A 575 -5.33 14.97 -6.33
C LEU A 575 -6.11 13.68 -6.60
N HIS A 576 -5.66 12.54 -6.08
CA HIS A 576 -6.42 11.30 -6.09
C HIS A 576 -6.76 10.90 -4.66
N ARG A 577 -8.01 10.54 -4.35
CA ARG A 577 -8.38 10.15 -2.98
C ARG A 577 -7.63 8.88 -2.58
N GLN A 578 -6.97 8.92 -1.43
CA GLN A 578 -6.43 7.75 -0.75
C GLN A 578 -7.43 7.30 0.32
N SER A 579 -7.87 6.04 0.27
CA SER A 579 -8.79 5.47 1.26
C SER A 579 -8.18 4.38 2.14
N ASP A 580 -6.92 4.00 1.91
CA ASP A 580 -6.21 3.07 2.79
C ASP A 580 -5.82 3.76 4.11
N PRO A 581 -6.29 3.27 5.28
CA PRO A 581 -5.98 3.87 6.58
C PRO A 581 -4.50 3.97 6.90
N ASN A 582 -3.71 2.98 6.49
CA ASN A 582 -2.28 2.97 6.75
C ASN A 582 -1.58 4.09 5.96
N THR A 583 -1.88 4.20 4.66
CA THR A 583 -1.24 5.19 3.79
C THR A 583 -1.56 6.63 4.20
N PHE A 584 -2.82 6.96 4.54
CA PHE A 584 -3.13 8.33 4.96
C PHE A 584 -2.57 8.66 6.35
N ASP A 585 -2.53 7.72 7.30
CA ASP A 585 -1.91 7.96 8.61
C ASP A 585 -0.38 8.08 8.51
N ILE A 586 0.26 7.35 7.60
CA ILE A 586 1.69 7.54 7.25
C ILE A 586 1.92 8.93 6.62
N ASN A 587 1.05 9.38 5.70
CA ASN A 587 1.09 10.75 5.16
C ASN A 587 0.97 11.79 6.28
N ARG A 588 -0.04 11.64 7.15
CA ARG A 588 -0.30 12.55 8.28
C ARG A 588 0.88 12.61 9.23
N GLN A 589 1.43 11.47 9.63
CA GLN A 589 2.57 11.41 10.53
C GLN A 589 3.87 11.97 9.88
N THR A 590 3.96 12.00 8.54
CA THR A 590 5.09 12.59 7.80
C THR A 590 5.01 14.12 7.77
N ALA A 591 3.85 14.70 7.46
CA ALA A 591 3.69 16.15 7.44
C ALA A 591 3.50 16.75 8.84
N CYS A 592 2.67 16.11 9.67
CA CYS A 592 2.22 16.57 10.98
C CYS A 592 2.49 15.53 12.09
N PRO A 593 3.77 15.30 12.47
CA PRO A 593 4.13 14.34 13.51
C PRO A 593 3.48 14.71 14.85
N ARG A 594 2.92 13.71 15.54
CA ARG A 594 2.16 13.92 16.78
C ARG A 594 3.04 14.11 18.04
N ARG A 595 4.32 13.72 17.99
CA ARG A 595 5.28 13.79 19.11
C ARG A 595 6.68 14.22 18.66
N ALA A 596 7.55 14.47 19.64
CA ALA A 596 8.96 14.87 19.54
C ALA A 596 9.23 16.32 19.12
N SER A 597 10.53 16.67 19.05
CA SER A 597 11.04 18.04 18.93
C SER A 597 10.46 18.85 17.77
N VAL A 598 10.14 18.22 16.64
CA VAL A 598 9.47 18.88 15.50
C VAL A 598 8.04 19.30 15.88
N ALA A 599 7.26 18.40 16.50
CA ALA A 599 5.92 18.70 16.97
C ALA A 599 5.92 19.76 18.09
N ASP A 600 6.89 19.69 19.01
CA ASP A 600 7.05 20.67 20.08
C ASP A 600 7.49 22.05 19.56
N ALA A 601 8.38 22.11 18.57
CA ALA A 601 8.86 23.36 17.96
C ALA A 601 7.79 24.05 17.08
N ARG A 602 6.82 23.29 16.56
CA ARG A 602 5.67 23.81 15.80
C ARG A 602 4.46 24.17 16.68
N ARG A 603 4.47 23.85 17.98
CA ARG A 603 3.29 24.06 18.85
C ARG A 603 2.98 25.54 19.02
N VAL A 604 1.75 25.94 18.69
CA VAL A 604 1.21 27.28 18.94
C VAL A 604 -0.21 27.15 19.52
N ASP A 605 -0.55 27.97 20.51
CA ASP A 605 -1.85 27.87 21.20
C ASP A 605 -3.04 28.17 20.25
N GLY A 606 -4.07 27.32 20.31
CA GLY A 606 -5.28 27.43 19.46
C GLY A 606 -5.03 27.12 17.98
N ARG A 607 -3.93 26.41 17.67
CA ARG A 607 -3.52 26.05 16.32
C ARG A 607 -3.08 24.59 16.23
N SER A 608 -3.43 23.98 15.12
CA SER A 608 -3.10 22.60 14.75
C SER A 608 -2.38 22.56 13.42
N CYS A 609 -1.63 21.48 13.25
CA CYS A 609 -0.88 21.23 12.03
C CYS A 609 -1.84 20.83 10.91
N ASP A 610 -1.80 21.58 9.82
CA ASP A 610 -2.48 21.29 8.56
C ASP A 610 -1.45 20.99 7.46
N GLU A 611 -1.83 20.08 6.57
CA GLU A 611 -0.95 19.40 5.63
C GLU A 611 -1.55 19.35 4.24
N TYR A 612 -0.71 19.65 3.25
CA TYR A 612 -1.15 19.71 1.87
C TYR A 612 -0.09 19.13 0.90
N PRO A 613 -0.44 18.25 -0.06
CA PRO A 613 -1.75 17.65 -0.27
C PRO A 613 -2.26 16.88 0.94
N PHE A 614 -3.59 16.86 1.13
CA PHE A 614 -4.23 16.25 2.30
C PHE A 614 -3.75 14.82 2.54
N ALA A 615 -3.66 14.37 3.79
CA ALA A 615 -3.26 13.00 4.11
C ALA A 615 -4.08 11.94 3.35
N SER A 616 -5.39 12.16 3.23
CA SER A 616 -6.33 11.37 2.43
C SER A 616 -6.19 11.52 0.89
N SER A 617 -5.00 11.89 0.40
CA SER A 617 -4.66 11.91 -1.03
C SER A 617 -3.41 11.06 -1.36
N THR A 618 -3.35 10.52 -2.58
CA THR A 618 -2.18 9.78 -3.09
C THR A 618 -0.95 10.68 -3.22
N GLU A 619 -1.15 11.98 -3.39
CA GLU A 619 -0.09 12.99 -3.44
C GLU A 619 0.33 13.51 -2.05
N GLY A 620 -0.23 12.94 -0.96
CA GLY A 620 0.11 13.28 0.42
C GLY A 620 1.58 13.01 0.78
N ALA A 621 1.99 13.52 1.94
CA ALA A 621 3.39 13.78 2.25
C ALA A 621 4.38 12.62 2.01
N ALA A 622 4.07 11.40 2.45
CA ALA A 622 4.96 10.25 2.32
C ALA A 622 4.99 9.71 0.88
N SER A 623 3.84 9.67 0.21
CA SER A 623 3.71 9.17 -1.16
C SER A 623 4.06 10.22 -2.24
N SER A 624 4.21 11.49 -1.86
CA SER A 624 4.52 12.61 -2.76
C SER A 624 5.89 12.52 -3.45
N GLY A 625 6.86 11.82 -2.83
CA GLY A 625 8.24 11.70 -3.33
C GLY A 625 9.08 12.98 -3.33
N GLY A 626 8.64 14.06 -2.65
CA GLY A 626 9.35 15.33 -2.59
C GLY A 626 9.47 15.91 -1.17
N SER A 627 10.23 17.00 -1.04
CA SER A 627 10.48 17.64 0.25
C SER A 627 9.29 18.45 0.77
N GLY A 628 9.16 18.49 2.11
CA GLY A 628 8.23 19.37 2.81
C GLY A 628 8.62 20.85 2.67
N ARG A 629 7.61 21.73 2.66
CA ARG A 629 7.77 23.19 2.66
C ARG A 629 6.80 23.90 3.60
N THR A 630 6.92 25.20 3.72
CA THR A 630 5.98 26.04 4.46
C THR A 630 5.98 27.49 3.97
N PHE A 631 5.07 28.30 4.51
CA PHE A 631 4.88 29.72 4.18
C PHE A 631 5.14 30.59 5.41
N ASN A 632 6.39 30.56 5.88
CA ASN A 632 6.86 31.35 7.02
C ASN A 632 7.01 32.86 6.67
N PRO A 633 6.86 33.76 7.66
CA PRO A 633 6.59 33.50 9.08
C PRO A 633 5.13 33.15 9.41
N GLN A 634 4.18 33.28 8.49
CA GLN A 634 2.75 33.06 8.77
C GLN A 634 2.43 31.66 9.26
N CYS A 635 3.07 30.62 8.71
CA CYS A 635 2.70 29.23 9.01
C CYS A 635 3.28 28.63 10.30
N HIS A 636 4.19 29.31 11.01
CA HIS A 636 4.79 28.83 12.28
C HIS A 636 5.44 27.44 12.20
N VAL A 637 6.10 27.10 11.08
CA VAL A 637 6.81 25.81 10.91
C VAL A 637 8.32 26.05 10.80
N PRO A 638 9.07 26.09 11.92
CA PRO A 638 10.46 26.57 11.92
C PRO A 638 11.46 25.61 11.25
N ASP A 639 11.10 24.34 11.08
CA ASP A 639 11.96 23.28 10.55
C ASP A 639 11.88 23.10 9.02
N LEU A 640 10.87 23.69 8.36
CA LEU A 640 10.69 23.61 6.91
C LEU A 640 11.05 24.93 6.20
N GLY A 641 11.64 24.80 5.01
CA GLY A 641 11.93 25.93 4.12
C GLY A 641 10.79 26.24 3.15
N ALA A 642 10.99 27.24 2.29
CA ALA A 642 10.17 27.42 1.10
C ALA A 642 10.68 26.53 -0.05
N SER A 643 9.78 26.02 -0.89
CA SER A 643 10.11 25.34 -2.15
C SER A 643 9.02 25.65 -3.20
N THR A 644 9.38 25.52 -4.48
CA THR A 644 8.46 25.55 -5.63
C THR A 644 8.49 24.26 -6.45
N ASP A 645 9.01 23.17 -5.88
CA ASP A 645 9.03 21.87 -6.56
C ASP A 645 7.60 21.36 -6.76
N THR A 646 7.36 20.67 -7.87
CA THR A 646 6.02 20.17 -8.22
C THR A 646 5.57 18.99 -7.36
N VAL A 647 6.50 18.33 -6.68
CA VAL A 647 6.32 17.20 -5.76
C VAL A 647 6.69 17.59 -4.34
N GLY A 648 6.26 16.80 -3.36
CA GLY A 648 6.39 17.10 -1.93
C GLY A 648 5.08 17.54 -1.31
N TYR A 649 5.18 18.19 -0.16
CA TYR A 649 4.05 18.65 0.65
C TYR A 649 4.36 20.02 1.27
N SER A 650 3.35 20.68 1.83
CA SER A 650 3.45 21.87 2.65
C SER A 650 2.76 21.68 4.00
N VAL A 651 3.25 22.38 5.02
CA VAL A 651 2.73 22.34 6.38
C VAL A 651 2.46 23.75 6.89
N CYS A 652 1.35 23.94 7.59
CA CYS A 652 0.99 25.21 8.21
C CYS A 652 0.26 25.01 9.54
N MET A 653 0.61 25.79 10.57
CA MET A 653 -0.09 25.77 11.85
C MET A 653 -1.30 26.71 11.80
N ILE A 654 -2.46 26.19 11.42
CA ILE A 654 -3.71 26.95 11.25
C ILE A 654 -4.61 26.83 12.49
N ASN A 655 -5.62 27.70 12.59
CA ASN A 655 -6.64 27.66 13.63
C ASN A 655 -7.36 26.30 13.70
N ASP A 656 -7.56 25.79 14.92
CA ASP A 656 -8.15 24.47 15.18
C ASP A 656 -9.55 24.27 14.58
N ASP A 657 -10.44 25.25 14.76
CA ASP A 657 -11.81 25.17 14.26
C ASP A 657 -11.86 25.15 12.72
N HIS A 658 -10.96 25.88 12.05
CA HIS A 658 -10.81 25.83 10.60
C HIS A 658 -10.34 24.46 10.11
N ASN A 659 -9.33 23.86 10.77
CA ASN A 659 -8.79 22.55 10.41
C ASN A 659 -9.86 21.43 10.57
N ILE A 660 -10.51 21.38 11.73
CA ILE A 660 -11.61 20.43 12.01
C ILE A 660 -12.78 20.62 11.03
N THR A 661 -13.15 21.86 10.73
CA THR A 661 -14.25 22.15 9.80
C THR A 661 -13.89 21.76 8.37
N SER A 662 -12.65 22.01 7.94
CA SER A 662 -12.11 21.59 6.64
C SER A 662 -12.13 20.07 6.47
N GLY A 663 -11.61 19.32 7.45
CA GLY A 663 -11.64 17.85 7.41
C GLY A 663 -13.06 17.29 7.26
N ARG A 664 -14.02 17.86 7.99
CA ARG A 664 -15.45 17.53 7.83
C ARG A 664 -16.01 17.92 6.45
N MET A 665 -15.61 19.06 5.89
CA MET A 665 -15.99 19.47 4.54
C MET A 665 -15.42 18.53 3.48
N LEU A 666 -14.18 18.08 3.63
CA LEU A 666 -13.52 17.13 2.72
C LEU A 666 -14.18 15.74 2.78
N GLY A 667 -14.48 15.24 3.99
CA GLY A 667 -15.26 14.01 4.18
C GLY A 667 -16.66 14.10 3.55
N ASN A 668 -17.37 15.23 3.77
CA ASN A 668 -18.65 15.51 3.12
C ASN A 668 -18.54 15.57 1.58
N PHE A 669 -17.47 16.16 1.05
CA PHE A 669 -17.20 16.21 -0.38
C PHE A 669 -16.99 14.80 -0.97
N TYR A 670 -16.19 13.95 -0.32
CA TYR A 670 -16.01 12.56 -0.72
C TYR A 670 -17.34 11.79 -0.74
N THR A 671 -18.19 11.99 0.28
CA THR A 671 -19.56 11.44 0.32
C THR A 671 -20.41 11.95 -0.84
N GLN A 672 -20.58 13.27 -0.91
CA GLN A 672 -21.53 13.91 -1.81
C GLN A 672 -21.15 13.73 -3.27
N MET A 673 -19.86 13.87 -3.62
CA MET A 673 -19.38 13.69 -4.99
C MET A 673 -19.02 12.24 -5.30
N ARG A 674 -19.21 11.32 -4.34
CA ARG A 674 -18.88 9.90 -4.42
C ARG A 674 -17.47 9.68 -4.97
N VAL A 675 -16.50 10.37 -4.37
CA VAL A 675 -15.07 10.24 -4.68
C VAL A 675 -14.59 8.99 -3.96
N ILE A 676 -14.18 7.97 -4.70
CA ILE A 676 -13.73 6.68 -4.13
C ILE A 676 -12.21 6.57 -4.18
N ASN A 677 -11.62 5.46 -3.72
CA ASN A 677 -10.17 5.29 -3.79
C ASN A 677 -9.65 5.48 -5.23
N GLN A 678 -8.60 6.29 -5.37
CA GLN A 678 -7.97 6.68 -6.63
C GLN A 678 -8.86 7.45 -7.63
N ASP A 679 -10.07 7.88 -7.26
CA ASP A 679 -10.79 8.87 -8.07
C ASP A 679 -10.02 10.21 -8.04
N PRO A 680 -9.80 10.86 -9.20
CA PRO A 680 -9.22 12.19 -9.24
C PRO A 680 -10.22 13.24 -8.75
N TYR A 681 -9.73 14.27 -8.07
CA TYR A 681 -10.47 15.48 -7.74
C TYR A 681 -9.56 16.70 -7.80
N THR A 682 -10.15 17.88 -7.92
CA THR A 682 -9.45 19.18 -7.91
C THR A 682 -9.98 20.04 -6.78
N ILE A 683 -9.30 21.15 -6.50
CA ILE A 683 -9.66 22.06 -5.42
C ILE A 683 -9.83 23.47 -5.98
N ASP A 684 -10.87 24.15 -5.50
CA ASP A 684 -11.14 25.55 -5.77
C ASP A 684 -11.17 26.32 -4.44
N ALA A 685 -9.99 26.76 -4.02
CA ALA A 685 -9.79 27.50 -2.79
C ALA A 685 -9.85 29.01 -3.08
N ARG A 686 -10.83 29.72 -2.49
CA ARG A 686 -11.08 31.15 -2.76
C ARG A 686 -11.24 31.97 -1.49
N ASN A 687 -10.77 33.22 -1.50
CA ASN A 687 -10.86 34.15 -0.37
C ASN A 687 -10.20 33.66 0.93
N GLY A 688 -9.16 32.83 0.83
CA GLY A 688 -8.36 32.40 1.97
C GLY A 688 -7.35 33.47 2.43
N THR A 689 -6.86 33.31 3.65
CA THR A 689 -5.83 34.15 4.26
C THR A 689 -4.88 33.28 5.05
N LEU A 690 -3.58 33.30 4.76
CA LEU A 690 -2.61 32.64 5.63
C LEU A 690 -2.71 33.17 7.07
N PRO A 691 -2.34 32.36 8.08
CA PRO A 691 -2.43 32.78 9.48
C PRO A 691 -1.75 34.10 9.80
N ALA A 692 -2.25 34.76 10.84
CA ALA A 692 -1.57 35.91 11.42
C ALA A 692 -0.20 35.50 11.98
N THR A 693 0.80 36.37 11.80
CA THR A 693 2.09 36.24 12.48
C THR A 693 1.90 36.46 13.97
N VAL A 694 2.12 35.43 14.78
CA VAL A 694 2.25 35.53 16.23
C VAL A 694 3.56 36.28 16.56
N PRO A 695 3.59 37.18 17.59
CA PRO A 695 4.77 37.96 17.95
C PRO A 695 5.98 37.16 18.45
#